data_AF-A0AAQ0S7N7-F1
#
_entry.id   AF-A0AAQ0S7N7-F1
#
_cell.length_a   1.000
_cell.length_b   1.000
_cell.length_c   1.000
_cell.angle_alpha   90.00
_cell.angle_beta   90.00
_cell.angle_gamma   90.00
#
_symmetry.space_group_name_H-M   'P 1'
#
loop_
_entity.id
_entity.type
_entity.pdbx_description
1 polymer ?
#
loop_
_entity_poly.entity_id
_entity_poly.type
_entity_poly.pdbx_seq_one_letter_code
_entity_poly.pdbx_strand_id
1 'polypeptide(L)'
;MKLLLDFPIEIGQQWRYKTIYNFKNILDSFYTFEKNFEHHKSDEKHAHNAKQIDYKLSNVHDELTYQDGRIEGLVVGHNGDGIEEIKDSRTALDGTNQPLLSKRLKYDFEIIKNKMEENFNYLNKKIERIVNVNDYGADPTGEQDSTQAFKDALRGGNVHVHMTAGTYKVTGIKLPNNTVLSGEGKDITTIKFADETPAENIVITNEDMTGNAHNIGIKDFTVNGNKWRQDKAFKAAGGSLSSNVRFAGVKHGFASNVKSVDALLHGFDVTYASDSYFYEGDGVRVNEDLESRYIHIDNCEASGFGDDGITTHHSRYLVITNNYCHHATGGGNNNGIEIDDGSQHVILDNNMTEMNYGGIEVKAHAPTSAPNNVLISNHMSIHDSRAYNLRHIGHHRAGDPKSKTAHSLLLSNCTAVEPYDNKVYPNTTPRALIISAYRNVQVNNFSAVGDGKFTSGQPAIAVQFMSENIMLNGINVTGFKNSQADIKIFGGGNRGKKITLSNVNIWNSSQNIGIAGGGKIYDFRIVNANLQGQGTGNGIELYNNTAEIIGVNAENYKNAAYITEKAYKIVPTVVKGGFSGGSTGSGAIAERSAVIASTGNSYAYSDRSWLAGVGAGSKAYGSRSAVLNSLESETSNGNHTQTILNSRGVKTEGNYYFVMGYGTNGPHRENTSIEMRSISGNINTKGTVSSGQNFGDYAEYFESQSGQEIPNGYIVTLDGRYIRKANSNDNPIGIISGTAGVILGDQMFHHKDKFLKDEFGVTQTEWATKEWQDDEGNTYSEEVEVPIPNPDFIENEGYEDRSKRPEWNVVGLMGQIFTRVDSTVSVNDYIKPNKGIGTKDNNNGFYRVLEITMPYESEKGYGVAVVLVK
;
A
#
# COMPACT_ATOMS: atom_id res chain seq x y z
N MET A 1 5.48 67.26 7.52
CA MET A 1 4.02 67.11 7.28
C MET A 1 3.46 66.07 8.26
N LYS A 2 2.30 66.30 8.91
CA LYS A 2 1.63 65.27 9.73
C LYS A 2 0.41 64.76 8.97
N LEU A 3 0.49 63.54 8.45
CA LEU A 3 -0.62 62.86 7.77
C LEU A 3 -1.35 61.95 8.76
N LEU A 4 -2.68 62.03 8.76
CA LEU A 4 -3.57 61.13 9.49
C LEU A 4 -3.85 59.91 8.59
N LEU A 5 -3.52 58.72 9.07
CA LEU A 5 -3.70 57.45 8.34
C LEU A 5 -4.85 56.60 8.91
N ASP A 6 -5.53 57.12 9.92
CA ASP A 6 -6.61 56.50 10.68
C ASP A 6 -7.98 56.95 10.15
N PHE A 7 -8.31 56.48 8.95
CA PHE A 7 -9.59 56.77 8.32
C PHE A 7 -10.76 56.00 8.98
N PRO A 8 -11.95 56.62 9.14
CA PRO A 8 -13.14 55.99 9.73
C PRO A 8 -13.55 54.68 9.03
N ILE A 9 -14.08 53.70 9.77
CA ILE A 9 -14.36 52.36 9.22
C ILE A 9 -15.47 52.38 8.16
N GLU A 10 -16.40 53.34 8.24
CA GLU A 10 -17.64 53.42 7.46
C GLU A 10 -17.39 53.62 5.95
N ILE A 11 -16.23 54.15 5.56
CA ILE A 11 -15.88 54.41 4.15
C ILE A 11 -15.32 53.18 3.40
N GLY A 12 -15.33 52.01 4.03
CA GLY A 12 -15.01 50.72 3.39
C GLY A 12 -13.51 50.40 3.31
N GLN A 13 -13.16 49.11 3.43
CA GLN A 13 -11.78 48.66 3.56
C GLN A 13 -10.93 48.92 2.31
N GLN A 14 -11.49 48.69 1.12
CA GLN A 14 -10.80 48.91 -0.15
C GLN A 14 -10.43 50.38 -0.38
N TRP A 15 -11.33 51.30 -0.03
CA TRP A 15 -11.06 52.73 -0.19
C TRP A 15 -10.03 53.24 0.83
N ARG A 16 -10.12 52.80 2.08
CA ARG A 16 -9.11 53.09 3.11
C ARG A 16 -7.73 52.61 2.71
N TYR A 17 -7.62 51.35 2.25
CA TYR A 17 -6.35 50.79 1.81
C TYR A 17 -5.74 51.62 0.67
N LYS A 18 -6.51 51.90 -0.39
CA LYS A 18 -6.05 52.69 -1.54
C LYS A 18 -5.65 54.11 -1.13
N THR A 19 -6.41 54.74 -0.23
CA THR A 19 -6.15 56.10 0.25
C THR A 19 -4.89 56.17 1.10
N ILE A 20 -4.75 55.28 2.09
CA ILE A 20 -3.54 55.19 2.94
C ILE A 20 -2.32 54.88 2.09
N TYR A 21 -2.44 53.94 1.15
CA TYR A 21 -1.35 53.58 0.23
C TYR A 21 -0.90 54.77 -0.62
N ASN A 22 -1.85 55.53 -1.19
CA ASN A 22 -1.52 56.72 -1.98
C ASN A 22 -0.84 57.81 -1.13
N PHE A 23 -1.34 58.11 0.08
CA PHE A 23 -0.72 59.10 0.95
C PHE A 23 0.66 58.67 1.45
N LYS A 24 0.84 57.37 1.74
CA LYS A 24 2.14 56.83 2.13
C LYS A 24 3.15 56.93 0.98
N ASN A 25 2.75 56.60 -0.25
CA ASN A 25 3.61 56.78 -1.43
C ASN A 25 4.00 58.25 -1.66
N ILE A 26 3.07 59.19 -1.44
CA ILE A 26 3.37 60.62 -1.55
C ILE A 26 4.34 61.06 -0.44
N LEU A 27 4.14 60.60 0.80
CA LEU A 27 5.02 60.92 1.92
C LEU A 27 6.42 60.34 1.74
N ASP A 28 6.53 59.10 1.30
CA ASP A 28 7.82 58.45 1.00
C ASP A 28 8.52 59.15 -0.17
N SER A 29 7.77 59.58 -1.18
CA SER A 29 8.29 60.41 -2.28
C SER A 29 8.76 61.78 -1.78
N PHE A 30 8.04 62.39 -0.84
CA PHE A 30 8.42 63.67 -0.22
C PHE A 30 9.68 63.53 0.63
N TYR A 31 9.81 62.48 1.45
CA TYR A 31 11.04 62.23 2.21
C TYR A 31 12.22 61.90 1.31
N THR A 32 11.98 61.17 0.22
CA THR A 32 13.00 60.93 -0.80
C THR A 32 13.41 62.24 -1.46
N PHE A 33 12.46 63.14 -1.74
CA PHE A 33 12.74 64.47 -2.25
C PHE A 33 13.53 65.33 -1.24
N GLU A 34 13.14 65.39 0.03
CA GLU A 34 13.90 66.11 1.08
C GLU A 34 15.31 65.56 1.20
N LYS A 35 15.48 64.23 1.22
CA LYS A 35 16.79 63.59 1.27
C LYS A 35 17.63 63.90 0.04
N ASN A 36 17.04 63.83 -1.15
CA ASN A 36 17.74 64.16 -2.40
C ASN A 36 18.07 65.65 -2.46
N PHE A 37 17.23 66.51 -1.91
CA PHE A 37 17.46 67.95 -1.83
C PHE A 37 18.56 68.31 -0.82
N GLU A 38 18.59 67.66 0.35
CA GLU A 38 19.71 67.81 1.28
C GLU A 38 21.01 67.25 0.70
N HIS A 39 20.95 66.09 0.02
CA HIS A 39 22.10 65.56 -0.73
C HIS A 39 22.59 66.55 -1.81
N HIS A 40 21.67 67.12 -2.58
CA HIS A 40 21.96 68.16 -3.58
C HIS A 40 22.62 69.40 -2.96
N LYS A 41 22.20 69.78 -1.74
CA LYS A 41 22.74 70.93 -1.00
C LYS A 41 24.11 70.69 -0.37
N SER A 42 24.38 69.50 0.16
CA SER A 42 25.58 69.26 0.99
C SER A 42 26.63 68.34 0.37
N ASP A 43 26.22 67.36 -0.44
CA ASP A 43 27.07 66.22 -0.80
C ASP A 43 27.22 66.01 -2.31
N GLU A 44 26.33 66.56 -3.13
CA GLU A 44 26.33 66.38 -4.58
C GLU A 44 27.40 67.24 -5.26
N LYS A 45 28.49 66.60 -5.67
CA LYS A 45 29.72 67.27 -6.14
C LYS A 45 29.57 68.04 -7.46
N HIS A 46 28.58 67.72 -8.30
CA HIS A 46 28.35 68.34 -9.61
C HIS A 46 26.88 68.74 -9.82
N ALA A 47 26.28 69.32 -8.79
CA ALA A 47 24.85 69.68 -8.72
C ALA A 47 24.38 70.69 -9.79
N HIS A 48 25.25 71.59 -10.25
CA HIS A 48 24.89 72.67 -11.17
C HIS A 48 25.92 72.83 -12.30
N ASN A 49 25.44 73.22 -13.47
CA ASN A 49 26.29 73.73 -14.54
C ASN A 49 26.68 75.18 -14.24
N ALA A 50 27.91 75.58 -14.57
CA ALA A 50 28.42 76.93 -14.31
C ALA A 50 27.56 78.06 -14.94
N LYS A 51 26.78 77.78 -16.00
CA LYS A 51 25.82 78.74 -16.58
C LYS A 51 24.60 79.01 -15.70
N GLN A 52 24.30 78.12 -14.76
CA GLN A 52 23.12 78.19 -13.89
C GLN A 52 23.40 78.96 -12.59
N ILE A 53 24.65 79.37 -12.36
CA ILE A 53 25.07 80.10 -11.17
C ILE A 53 25.33 81.55 -11.56
N ASP A 54 24.44 82.45 -11.14
CA ASP A 54 24.59 83.88 -11.36
C ASP A 54 25.84 84.42 -10.64
N TYR A 55 26.60 85.28 -11.32
CA TYR A 55 27.78 85.95 -10.80
C TYR A 55 27.81 87.42 -11.25
N LYS A 56 27.51 88.33 -10.32
CA LYS A 56 27.41 89.79 -10.53
C LYS A 56 26.44 90.17 -11.66
N LEU A 57 26.96 90.60 -12.81
CA LEU A 57 26.19 91.06 -13.97
C LEU A 57 26.03 89.97 -15.05
N SER A 58 26.52 88.74 -14.81
CA SER A 58 26.43 87.59 -15.72
C SER A 58 26.33 86.28 -14.91
N ASN A 59 26.77 85.14 -15.47
CA ASN A 59 26.92 83.85 -14.76
C ASN A 59 28.39 83.41 -14.67
N VAL A 60 28.68 82.42 -13.81
CA VAL A 60 30.06 81.94 -13.57
C VAL A 60 30.74 81.46 -14.85
N HIS A 61 30.02 80.78 -15.75
CA HIS A 61 30.60 80.31 -17.01
C HIS A 61 31.01 81.47 -17.92
N ASP A 62 30.12 82.45 -18.13
CA ASP A 62 30.39 83.59 -19.01
C ASP A 62 31.47 84.50 -18.41
N GLU A 63 31.50 84.68 -17.08
CA GLU A 63 32.58 85.42 -16.41
C GLU A 63 33.93 84.72 -16.54
N LEU A 64 33.98 83.39 -16.33
CA LEU A 64 35.22 82.63 -16.53
C LEU A 64 35.68 82.71 -17.99
N THR A 65 34.75 82.60 -18.95
CA THR A 65 35.06 82.74 -20.38
C THR A 65 35.57 84.15 -20.72
N TYR A 66 34.98 85.19 -20.12
CA TYR A 66 35.43 86.56 -20.27
C TYR A 66 36.83 86.79 -19.65
N GLN A 67 37.08 86.23 -18.46
CA GLN A 67 38.39 86.30 -17.83
C GLN A 67 39.44 85.52 -18.62
N ASP A 68 39.10 84.32 -19.12
CA ASP A 68 39.97 83.51 -19.96
C ASP A 68 40.33 84.26 -21.25
N GLY A 69 39.35 84.85 -21.94
CA GLY A 69 39.61 85.69 -23.12
C GLY A 69 40.43 86.95 -22.83
N ARG A 70 40.29 87.55 -21.63
CA ARG A 70 41.17 88.65 -21.19
C ARG A 70 42.59 88.19 -20.89
N ILE A 71 42.75 87.02 -20.29
CA ILE A 71 44.04 86.40 -20.01
C ILE A 71 44.71 86.02 -21.33
N GLU A 72 44.03 85.32 -22.23
CA GLU A 72 44.50 85.02 -23.58
C GLU A 72 44.92 86.30 -24.32
N GLY A 73 44.12 87.36 -24.27
CA GLY A 73 44.46 88.65 -24.89
C GLY A 73 45.66 89.38 -24.26
N LEU A 74 45.96 89.15 -22.98
CA LEU A 74 47.15 89.67 -22.29
C LEU A 74 48.39 88.81 -22.54
N VAL A 75 48.21 87.50 -22.67
CA VAL A 75 49.25 86.49 -22.90
C VAL A 75 49.69 86.51 -24.37
N VAL A 76 48.76 86.65 -25.32
CA VAL A 76 49.00 86.83 -26.75
C VAL A 76 49.25 88.31 -27.06
N GLY A 77 50.36 88.85 -26.53
CA GLY A 77 50.81 90.20 -26.86
C GLY A 77 51.22 90.31 -28.34
N HIS A 78 50.87 91.44 -29.00
CA HIS A 78 51.11 91.77 -30.41
C HIS A 78 52.58 91.70 -30.92
N ASN A 79 53.55 91.30 -30.08
CA ASN A 79 55.00 91.38 -30.35
C ASN A 79 55.73 90.03 -30.58
N GLY A 80 55.02 88.90 -30.73
CA GLY A 80 55.56 87.72 -31.42
C GLY A 80 56.73 86.95 -30.75
N ASP A 81 56.97 87.11 -29.45
CA ASP A 81 58.11 86.48 -28.75
C ASP A 81 57.73 85.29 -27.81
N GLY A 82 56.46 85.06 -27.51
CA GLY A 82 55.98 83.87 -26.79
C GLY A 82 56.38 83.78 -25.30
N ILE A 83 57.10 84.75 -24.72
CA ILE A 83 57.53 84.69 -23.31
C ILE A 83 56.35 84.70 -22.33
N GLU A 84 55.29 85.47 -22.60
CA GLU A 84 54.13 85.53 -21.71
C GLU A 84 53.31 84.23 -21.75
N GLU A 85 53.21 83.56 -22.92
CA GLU A 85 52.63 82.22 -23.06
C GLU A 85 53.44 81.16 -22.28
N ILE A 86 54.77 81.29 -22.29
CA ILE A 86 55.67 80.45 -21.49
C ILE A 86 55.54 80.71 -19.98
N LYS A 87 55.12 81.91 -19.54
CA LYS A 87 54.85 82.17 -18.11
C LYS A 87 53.49 81.63 -17.70
N ASP A 88 52.47 81.85 -18.51
CA ASP A 88 51.11 81.36 -18.25
C ASP A 88 51.05 79.83 -18.17
N SER A 89 51.73 79.13 -19.11
CA SER A 89 51.83 77.67 -19.13
C SER A 89 52.51 77.05 -17.90
N ARG A 90 53.13 77.86 -17.01
CA ARG A 90 53.70 77.40 -15.74
C ARG A 90 52.69 77.35 -14.60
N THR A 91 51.46 77.79 -14.82
CA THR A 91 50.36 77.61 -13.88
C THR A 91 49.95 76.14 -13.90
N ALA A 92 50.06 75.48 -12.74
CA ALA A 92 49.63 74.10 -12.55
C ALA A 92 48.09 74.00 -12.45
N LEU A 93 47.56 72.78 -12.51
CA LEU A 93 46.11 72.54 -12.49
C LEU A 93 45.41 73.00 -11.20
N ASP A 94 46.16 73.14 -10.11
CA ASP A 94 45.67 73.65 -8.82
C ASP A 94 45.81 75.18 -8.67
N GLY A 95 46.23 75.88 -9.73
CA GLY A 95 46.41 77.32 -9.77
C GLY A 95 47.77 77.80 -9.25
N THR A 96 48.69 76.91 -8.86
CA THR A 96 50.02 77.31 -8.39
C THR A 96 50.97 77.61 -9.54
N ASN A 97 51.70 78.73 -9.45
CA ASN A 97 52.70 79.11 -10.44
C ASN A 97 54.04 78.42 -10.19
N GLN A 98 54.59 77.77 -11.21
CA GLN A 98 55.85 77.06 -11.12
C GLN A 98 57.00 77.86 -11.78
N PRO A 99 58.25 77.71 -11.30
CA PRO A 99 59.38 78.48 -11.84
C PRO A 99 59.75 78.09 -13.29
N LEU A 100 59.44 76.86 -13.72
CA LEU A 100 59.68 76.35 -15.08
C LEU A 100 58.51 75.49 -15.54
N LEU A 101 58.24 75.46 -16.85
CA LEU A 101 57.19 74.62 -17.44
C LEU A 101 57.44 73.13 -17.13
N SER A 102 58.69 72.68 -17.18
CA SER A 102 59.06 71.30 -16.83
C SER A 102 58.77 70.94 -15.37
N LYS A 103 58.83 71.92 -14.45
CA LYS A 103 58.47 71.72 -13.04
C LYS A 103 56.96 71.59 -12.86
N ARG A 104 56.17 72.39 -13.57
CA ARG A 104 54.71 72.26 -13.65
C ARG A 104 54.27 70.91 -14.21
N LEU A 105 54.82 70.51 -15.36
CA LEU A 105 54.50 69.21 -15.96
C LEU A 105 54.82 68.06 -15.00
N LYS A 106 55.98 68.08 -14.34
CA LYS A 106 56.32 67.07 -13.33
C LYS A 106 55.35 67.08 -12.14
N TYR A 107 54.99 68.27 -11.64
CA TYR A 107 54.06 68.43 -10.53
C TYR A 107 52.67 67.86 -10.85
N ASP A 108 52.08 68.23 -12.00
CA ASP A 108 50.78 67.71 -12.42
C ASP A 108 50.83 66.18 -12.66
N PHE A 109 51.89 65.66 -13.29
CA PHE A 109 52.03 64.22 -13.50
C PHE A 109 52.19 63.43 -12.19
N GLU A 110 52.87 63.99 -11.17
CA GLU A 110 52.95 63.37 -9.84
C GLU A 110 51.60 63.37 -9.12
N ILE A 111 50.81 64.45 -9.21
CA ILE A 111 49.45 64.50 -8.69
C ILE A 111 48.56 63.44 -9.37
N ILE A 112 48.60 63.36 -10.70
CA ILE A 112 47.82 62.37 -11.47
C ILE A 112 48.23 60.94 -11.08
N LYS A 113 49.54 60.65 -10.99
CA LYS A 113 50.04 59.34 -10.59
C LYS A 113 49.52 58.93 -9.20
N ASN A 114 49.65 59.81 -8.21
CA ASN A 114 49.20 59.53 -6.85
C ASN A 114 47.69 59.27 -6.81
N LYS A 115 46.91 60.03 -7.58
CA LYS A 115 45.45 59.82 -7.67
C LYS A 115 45.08 58.50 -8.35
N MET A 116 45.83 58.09 -9.38
CA MET A 116 45.65 56.78 -10.02
C MET A 116 45.98 55.63 -9.06
N GLU A 117 47.07 55.72 -8.29
CA GLU A 117 47.42 54.70 -7.28
C GLU A 117 46.40 54.62 -6.14
N GLU A 118 45.92 55.75 -5.62
CA GLU A 118 44.85 55.78 -4.61
C GLU A 118 43.56 55.12 -5.12
N ASN A 119 43.12 55.46 -6.33
CA ASN A 119 41.92 54.90 -6.93
C ASN A 119 42.07 53.40 -7.23
N PHE A 120 43.22 52.97 -7.74
CA PHE A 120 43.51 51.55 -7.97
C PHE A 120 43.45 50.75 -6.66
N ASN A 121 44.10 51.23 -5.59
CA ASN A 121 44.07 50.57 -4.28
C ASN A 121 42.67 50.54 -3.65
N TYR A 122 41.89 51.61 -3.83
CA TYR A 122 40.50 51.68 -3.37
C TYR A 122 39.58 50.70 -4.13
N LEU A 123 39.75 50.60 -5.45
CA LEU A 123 39.02 49.65 -6.29
C LEU A 123 39.42 48.21 -5.99
N ASN A 124 40.72 47.91 -5.89
CA ASN A 124 41.20 46.55 -5.67
C ASN A 124 40.71 45.98 -4.32
N LYS A 125 40.71 46.80 -3.26
CA LYS A 125 40.13 46.43 -1.94
C LYS A 125 38.61 46.16 -1.97
N LYS A 126 37.88 46.67 -2.96
CA LYS A 126 36.43 46.43 -3.12
C LYS A 126 36.09 45.28 -4.07
N ILE A 127 37.06 44.81 -4.87
CA ILE A 127 36.84 43.88 -5.99
C ILE A 127 37.16 42.43 -5.65
N GLU A 128 38.11 42.14 -4.75
CA GLU A 128 38.48 40.77 -4.39
C GLU A 128 37.39 40.10 -3.52
N ARG A 129 36.40 39.51 -4.20
CA ARG A 129 35.36 38.66 -3.60
C ARG A 129 35.82 37.23 -3.38
N ILE A 130 36.95 36.85 -3.96
CA ILE A 130 37.66 35.60 -3.72
C ILE A 130 38.99 35.98 -3.06
N VAL A 131 39.24 35.49 -1.86
CA VAL A 131 40.47 35.76 -1.11
C VAL A 131 41.16 34.44 -0.76
N ASN A 132 42.49 34.41 -0.78
CA ASN A 132 43.23 33.22 -0.36
C ASN A 132 43.50 33.29 1.14
N VAL A 133 43.22 32.21 1.88
CA VAL A 133 43.45 32.18 3.34
C VAL A 133 44.93 32.32 3.69
N ASN A 134 45.84 31.91 2.79
CA ASN A 134 47.29 32.03 2.99
C ASN A 134 47.73 33.50 3.10
N ASP A 135 47.02 34.43 2.44
CA ASP A 135 47.32 35.87 2.49
C ASP A 135 47.04 36.47 3.89
N TYR A 136 46.35 35.72 4.75
CA TYR A 136 46.03 36.06 6.14
C TYR A 136 46.89 35.28 7.14
N GLY A 137 47.92 34.58 6.66
CA GLY A 137 48.87 33.84 7.51
C GLY A 137 48.45 32.42 7.84
N ALA A 138 47.53 31.81 7.09
CA ALA A 138 47.24 30.39 7.23
C ALA A 138 48.44 29.54 6.77
N ASP A 139 48.71 28.47 7.49
CA ASP A 139 49.84 27.57 7.25
C ASP A 139 49.37 26.28 6.53
N PRO A 140 49.62 26.15 5.21
CA PRO A 140 49.26 24.96 4.44
C PRO A 140 50.15 23.74 4.74
N THR A 141 51.22 23.87 5.54
CA THR A 141 52.06 22.73 5.93
C THR A 141 51.45 21.90 7.05
N GLY A 142 50.54 22.50 7.82
CA GLY A 142 49.89 21.87 8.97
C GLY A 142 50.79 21.80 10.20
N GLU A 143 51.84 22.61 10.26
CA GLU A 143 52.68 22.72 11.45
C GLU A 143 52.05 23.66 12.49
N GLN A 144 51.54 24.81 12.04
CA GLN A 144 50.94 25.86 12.87
C GLN A 144 49.40 25.87 12.80
N ASP A 145 48.76 26.37 13.85
CA ASP A 145 47.32 26.62 13.87
C ASP A 145 46.94 27.77 12.93
N SER A 146 45.95 27.54 12.08
CA SER A 146 45.45 28.47 11.07
C SER A 146 44.09 29.07 11.44
N THR A 147 43.53 28.80 12.62
CA THR A 147 42.17 29.22 12.98
C THR A 147 42.00 30.74 12.90
N GLN A 148 42.98 31.50 13.39
CA GLN A 148 42.90 32.96 13.34
C GLN A 148 42.94 33.50 11.91
N ALA A 149 43.77 32.91 11.03
CA ALA A 149 43.83 33.28 9.62
C ALA A 149 42.50 33.04 8.89
N PHE A 150 41.82 31.92 9.17
CA PHE A 150 40.46 31.69 8.64
C PHE A 150 39.48 32.75 9.14
N LYS A 151 39.51 33.09 10.42
CA LYS A 151 38.64 34.12 11.00
C LYS A 151 38.86 35.48 10.33
N ASP A 152 40.12 35.83 10.06
CA ASP A 152 40.50 37.09 9.43
C ASP A 152 40.18 37.12 7.93
N ALA A 153 40.27 35.98 7.22
CA ALA A 153 39.87 35.86 5.83
C ALA A 153 38.35 35.93 5.63
N LEU A 154 37.58 35.39 6.59
CA LEU A 154 36.11 35.34 6.54
C LEU A 154 35.44 36.70 6.76
N ARG A 155 36.08 37.66 7.46
CA ARG A 155 35.68 39.09 7.59
C ARG A 155 34.19 39.36 7.92
N GLY A 156 33.49 38.43 8.57
CA GLY A 156 32.05 38.55 8.86
C GLY A 156 31.11 38.22 7.70
N GLY A 157 31.61 37.61 6.62
CA GLY A 157 30.83 37.06 5.51
C GLY A 157 30.93 37.82 4.20
N ASN A 158 30.03 37.53 3.26
CA ASN A 158 30.01 38.09 1.90
C ASN A 158 31.32 37.88 1.12
N VAL A 159 31.93 36.72 1.32
CA VAL A 159 33.27 36.41 0.80
C VAL A 159 33.36 34.95 0.35
N HIS A 160 34.16 34.70 -0.68
CA HIS A 160 34.63 33.38 -1.05
C HIS A 160 36.08 33.23 -0.55
N VAL A 161 36.28 32.42 0.48
CA VAL A 161 37.62 32.09 0.99
C VAL A 161 38.13 30.84 0.27
N HIS A 162 39.32 30.92 -0.31
CA HIS A 162 39.96 29.85 -1.03
C HIS A 162 41.26 29.40 -0.32
N MET A 163 41.52 28.10 -0.35
CA MET A 163 42.67 27.43 0.25
C MET A 163 43.49 26.79 -0.86
N THR A 164 44.82 26.94 -0.80
CA THR A 164 45.71 26.21 -1.71
C THR A 164 45.80 24.73 -1.31
N ALA A 165 46.54 23.95 -2.10
CA ALA A 165 46.96 22.62 -1.69
C ALA A 165 47.72 22.67 -0.36
N GLY A 166 47.49 21.67 0.51
CA GLY A 166 48.09 21.62 1.84
C GLY A 166 47.15 21.08 2.92
N THR A 167 47.67 20.97 4.13
CA THR A 167 46.90 20.65 5.35
C THR A 167 46.90 21.86 6.27
N TYR A 168 45.72 22.33 6.64
CA TYR A 168 45.54 23.46 7.56
C TYR A 168 45.05 22.92 8.90
N LYS A 169 45.84 23.09 9.96
CA LYS A 169 45.41 22.78 11.32
C LYS A 169 44.49 23.87 11.84
N VAL A 170 43.37 23.48 12.44
CA VAL A 170 42.40 24.41 13.06
C VAL A 170 41.85 23.82 14.34
N THR A 171 41.34 24.68 15.21
CA THR A 171 40.47 24.30 16.34
C THR A 171 38.98 24.38 16.00
N GLY A 172 38.64 24.85 14.79
CA GLY A 172 37.27 24.98 14.28
C GLY A 172 37.08 26.25 13.45
N ILE A 173 36.19 26.21 12.46
CA ILE A 173 35.88 27.31 11.55
C ILE A 173 34.39 27.62 11.64
N LYS A 174 34.06 28.89 11.90
CA LYS A 174 32.68 29.39 11.92
C LYS A 174 32.44 30.27 10.68
N LEU A 175 31.55 29.82 9.80
CA LEU A 175 31.23 30.48 8.54
C LEU A 175 30.10 31.51 8.73
N PRO A 176 30.33 32.80 8.49
CA PRO A 176 29.28 33.81 8.50
C PRO A 176 28.38 33.70 7.26
N ASN A 177 27.30 34.48 7.21
CA ASN A 177 26.37 34.51 6.07
C ASN A 177 27.03 34.92 4.75
N ASN A 178 26.50 34.39 3.65
CA ASN A 178 26.99 34.67 2.28
C ASN A 178 28.47 34.30 2.11
N THR A 179 28.84 33.11 2.56
CA THR A 179 30.23 32.63 2.55
C THR A 179 30.36 31.37 1.72
N VAL A 180 31.41 31.31 0.90
CA VAL A 180 31.86 30.05 0.28
C VAL A 180 33.29 29.77 0.74
N LEU A 181 33.55 28.57 1.25
CA LEU A 181 34.89 28.07 1.52
C LEU A 181 35.25 27.02 0.47
N SER A 182 36.41 27.14 -0.17
CA SER A 182 36.85 26.19 -1.20
C SER A 182 38.31 25.81 -1.13
N GLY A 183 38.67 24.61 -1.58
CA GLY A 183 40.06 24.16 -1.77
C GLY A 183 40.37 23.78 -3.23
N GLU A 184 41.43 22.99 -3.40
CA GLU A 184 41.91 22.47 -4.70
C GLU A 184 41.40 21.06 -5.02
N GLY A 185 40.61 20.45 -4.14
CA GLY A 185 40.03 19.12 -4.30
C GLY A 185 40.21 18.20 -3.08
N LYS A 186 39.43 17.12 -3.04
CA LYS A 186 39.57 16.03 -2.07
C LYS A 186 41.01 15.50 -2.08
N ASP A 187 41.58 15.31 -0.90
CA ASP A 187 42.94 14.82 -0.67
C ASP A 187 44.07 15.73 -1.21
N ILE A 188 43.75 16.91 -1.76
CA ILE A 188 44.72 17.94 -2.18
C ILE A 188 44.78 19.07 -1.15
N THR A 189 43.60 19.56 -0.74
CA THR A 189 43.44 20.50 0.36
C THR A 189 42.76 19.80 1.53
N THR A 190 43.32 19.92 2.73
CA THR A 190 42.76 19.31 3.94
C THR A 190 42.64 20.34 5.06
N ILE A 191 41.48 20.44 5.70
CA ILE A 191 41.32 21.08 7.00
C ILE A 191 41.32 19.97 8.06
N LYS A 192 42.21 20.05 9.04
CA LYS A 192 42.39 19.03 10.08
C LYS A 192 42.30 19.65 11.47
N PHE A 193 41.64 18.98 12.40
CA PHE A 193 41.70 19.41 13.79
C PHE A 193 43.13 19.33 14.37
N ALA A 194 43.54 20.38 15.07
CA ALA A 194 44.77 20.41 15.86
C ALA A 194 44.67 19.41 17.05
N ASP A 195 45.80 18.90 17.53
CA ASP A 195 45.84 17.79 18.50
C ASP A 195 45.29 18.21 19.88
N GLU A 196 45.38 19.49 20.20
CA GLU A 196 44.86 20.15 21.41
C GLU A 196 43.36 20.46 21.35
N THR A 197 42.70 20.28 20.20
CA THR A 197 41.30 20.68 20.01
C THR A 197 40.36 19.87 20.92
N PRO A 198 39.48 20.52 21.72
CA PRO A 198 38.49 19.85 22.56
C PRO A 198 37.52 18.94 21.78
N ALA A 199 36.87 18.01 22.47
CA ALA A 199 35.99 17.02 21.85
C ALA A 199 34.72 17.64 21.27
N GLU A 200 34.17 18.66 21.92
CA GLU A 200 32.93 19.34 21.60
C GLU A 200 33.00 20.19 20.32
N ASN A 201 34.20 20.53 19.86
CA ASN A 201 34.37 21.42 18.71
C ASN A 201 33.88 20.74 17.42
N ILE A 202 33.48 21.58 16.46
CA ILE A 202 33.09 21.19 15.11
C ILE A 202 34.10 21.79 14.13
N VAL A 203 34.55 21.01 13.14
CA VAL A 203 35.61 21.47 12.23
C VAL A 203 35.11 22.65 11.41
N ILE A 204 33.90 22.54 10.84
CA ILE A 204 33.24 23.61 10.08
C ILE A 204 31.76 23.69 10.47
N THR A 205 31.31 24.86 10.92
CA THR A 205 29.89 25.14 11.20
C THR A 205 29.55 26.57 10.79
N ASN A 206 28.25 26.89 10.66
CA ASN A 206 27.81 28.29 10.57
C ASN A 206 28.09 29.05 11.89
N GLU A 207 28.37 30.36 11.76
CA GLU A 207 28.61 31.26 12.89
C GLU A 207 27.30 31.63 13.61
N ASP A 208 26.26 31.98 12.84
CA ASP A 208 24.97 32.41 13.36
C ASP A 208 24.10 31.20 13.74
N MET A 209 23.81 31.06 15.04
CA MET A 209 22.98 29.98 15.59
C MET A 209 21.57 30.47 15.98
N THR A 210 21.05 31.53 15.35
CA THR A 210 19.72 32.09 15.63
C THR A 210 18.61 31.60 14.69
N GLY A 211 18.94 30.76 13.70
CA GLY A 211 18.03 30.37 12.59
C GLY A 211 18.02 31.34 11.41
N ASN A 212 18.87 32.37 11.44
CA ASN A 212 19.02 33.34 10.36
C ASN A 212 20.24 33.09 9.47
N ALA A 213 20.98 32.00 9.70
CA ALA A 213 22.12 31.65 8.88
C ALA A 213 21.69 31.36 7.44
N HIS A 214 22.39 31.90 6.44
CA HIS A 214 22.03 31.72 5.04
C HIS A 214 23.20 31.84 4.06
N ASN A 215 23.04 31.16 2.91
CA ASN A 215 23.99 31.20 1.78
C ASN A 215 25.41 30.79 2.21
N ILE A 216 25.55 29.61 2.84
CA ILE A 216 26.82 29.08 3.34
C ILE A 216 27.20 27.83 2.56
N GLY A 217 28.36 27.86 1.90
CA GLY A 217 28.83 26.79 1.03
C GLY A 217 30.23 26.31 1.37
N ILE A 218 30.45 25.01 1.24
CA ILE A 218 31.79 24.41 1.25
C ILE A 218 32.01 23.55 0.00
N LYS A 219 33.22 23.58 -0.57
CA LYS A 219 33.53 22.72 -1.73
C LYS A 219 35.00 22.38 -1.95
N ASP A 220 35.25 21.23 -2.57
CA ASP A 220 36.56 20.86 -3.12
C ASP A 220 37.69 20.74 -2.08
N PHE A 221 37.48 20.01 -0.98
CA PHE A 221 38.54 19.70 0.01
C PHE A 221 38.19 18.50 0.92
N THR A 222 39.16 18.07 1.72
CA THR A 222 38.99 17.09 2.80
C THR A 222 38.85 17.78 4.16
N VAL A 223 37.93 17.30 5.00
CA VAL A 223 37.76 17.66 6.42
C VAL A 223 38.15 16.45 7.26
N ASN A 224 39.14 16.61 8.14
CA ASN A 224 39.64 15.56 9.00
C ASN A 224 39.38 15.92 10.47
N GLY A 225 38.47 15.18 11.10
CA GLY A 225 38.08 15.38 12.50
C GLY A 225 39.16 14.98 13.50
N ASN A 226 40.24 14.35 13.04
CA ASN A 226 41.36 13.90 13.86
C ASN A 226 40.87 13.23 15.16
N LYS A 227 39.81 12.41 15.10
CA LYS A 227 39.15 11.87 16.32
C LYS A 227 40.08 10.99 17.17
N TRP A 228 41.13 10.45 16.56
CA TRP A 228 42.14 9.63 17.23
C TRP A 228 43.20 10.45 17.97
N ARG A 229 43.17 11.79 17.85
CA ARG A 229 44.03 12.67 18.64
C ARG A 229 43.87 12.36 20.13
N GLN A 230 44.97 12.50 20.87
CA GLN A 230 45.04 12.19 22.30
C GLN A 230 44.72 10.72 22.63
N ASP A 231 45.41 9.79 21.95
CA ASP A 231 45.42 8.35 22.26
C ASP A 231 44.03 7.70 22.37
N LYS A 232 43.08 8.14 21.54
CA LYS A 232 41.68 7.64 21.51
C LYS A 232 40.92 7.87 22.82
N ALA A 233 41.30 8.87 23.63
CA ALA A 233 40.64 9.17 24.89
C ALA A 233 39.25 9.82 24.72
N PHE A 234 38.97 10.42 23.57
CA PHE A 234 37.76 11.20 23.35
C PHE A 234 36.50 10.37 23.09
N LYS A 235 35.36 10.94 23.52
CA LYS A 235 34.00 10.54 23.17
C LYS A 235 33.26 11.76 22.64
N ALA A 236 32.28 11.56 21.76
CA ALA A 236 31.44 12.65 21.27
C ALA A 236 30.76 13.38 22.43
N ALA A 237 30.71 14.72 22.35
CA ALA A 237 30.22 15.57 23.43
C ALA A 237 28.69 15.57 23.59
N GLY A 238 27.97 14.99 22.64
CA GLY A 238 26.51 14.87 22.63
C GLY A 238 25.82 16.03 21.88
N GLY A 239 24.55 15.80 21.52
CA GLY A 239 23.85 16.68 20.57
C GLY A 239 24.53 16.62 19.19
N SER A 240 24.61 17.77 18.51
CA SER A 240 25.23 17.91 17.18
C SER A 240 26.72 18.27 17.21
N LEU A 241 27.32 18.34 18.40
CA LEU A 241 28.73 18.66 18.63
C LEU A 241 29.66 17.52 18.16
N SER A 242 30.97 17.77 18.04
CA SER A 242 31.96 16.75 17.63
C SER A 242 31.87 16.27 16.17
N SER A 243 30.99 16.86 15.36
CA SER A 243 30.87 16.58 13.92
C SER A 243 31.99 17.26 13.11
N ASN A 244 32.27 16.75 11.93
CA ASN A 244 33.20 17.41 11.01
C ASN A 244 32.56 18.64 10.37
N VAL A 245 31.41 18.46 9.73
CA VAL A 245 30.66 19.56 9.08
C VAL A 245 29.27 19.63 9.68
N ARG A 246 28.84 20.83 10.09
CA ARG A 246 27.48 21.08 10.59
C ARG A 246 26.81 22.26 9.90
N PHE A 247 25.59 22.06 9.44
CA PHE A 247 24.66 23.13 9.08
C PHE A 247 23.53 23.19 10.10
N ALA A 248 23.54 24.17 10.99
CA ALA A 248 22.58 24.32 12.08
C ALA A 248 21.72 25.59 11.91
N GLY A 249 20.46 25.43 11.50
CA GLY A 249 19.56 26.54 11.19
C GLY A 249 19.95 27.35 9.95
N VAL A 250 20.56 26.70 8.96
CA VAL A 250 21.07 27.33 7.73
C VAL A 250 20.02 27.28 6.62
N LYS A 251 19.84 28.37 5.87
CA LYS A 251 19.00 28.46 4.68
C LYS A 251 19.88 28.55 3.43
N HIS A 252 19.63 27.74 2.41
CA HIS A 252 20.43 27.74 1.16
C HIS A 252 21.91 27.41 1.40
N GLY A 253 22.17 26.33 2.11
CA GLY A 253 23.54 25.83 2.35
C GLY A 253 23.91 24.71 1.40
N PHE A 254 25.21 24.50 1.16
CA PHE A 254 25.66 23.35 0.38
C PHE A 254 27.04 22.82 0.80
N ALA A 255 27.23 21.52 0.61
CA ALA A 255 28.55 20.88 0.57
C ALA A 255 28.69 20.15 -0.77
N SER A 256 29.71 20.47 -1.55
CA SER A 256 29.93 19.88 -2.87
C SER A 256 31.35 19.35 -3.01
N ASN A 257 31.50 18.08 -3.40
CA ASN A 257 32.83 17.48 -3.60
C ASN A 257 33.74 17.58 -2.34
N VAL A 258 33.16 17.36 -1.15
CA VAL A 258 33.89 17.39 0.13
C VAL A 258 34.06 15.96 0.66
N LYS A 259 35.25 15.65 1.18
CA LYS A 259 35.52 14.37 1.85
C LYS A 259 35.63 14.59 3.35
N SER A 260 34.89 13.84 4.15
CA SER A 260 34.88 13.91 5.62
C SER A 260 35.46 12.62 6.19
N VAL A 261 36.56 12.71 6.93
CA VAL A 261 37.25 11.55 7.51
C VAL A 261 37.42 11.70 9.02
N ASP A 262 37.38 10.57 9.72
CA ASP A 262 37.71 10.47 11.14
C ASP A 262 36.96 11.49 12.02
N ALA A 263 35.66 11.64 11.77
CA ALA A 263 34.76 12.44 12.62
C ALA A 263 34.52 11.73 13.96
N LEU A 264 34.50 12.49 15.06
CA LEU A 264 34.22 11.94 16.39
C LEU A 264 32.72 11.64 16.57
N LEU A 265 31.83 12.44 15.97
CA LEU A 265 30.39 12.16 15.83
C LEU A 265 30.04 11.93 14.35
N HIS A 266 29.47 12.91 13.64
CA HIS A 266 29.02 12.75 12.25
C HIS A 266 30.01 13.31 11.23
N GLY A 267 30.02 12.72 10.02
CA GLY A 267 30.74 13.29 8.88
C GLY A 267 30.12 14.62 8.44
N PHE A 268 28.81 14.64 8.23
CA PHE A 268 28.00 15.82 7.94
C PHE A 268 26.69 15.75 8.74
N ASP A 269 26.34 16.82 9.46
CA ASP A 269 25.08 16.95 10.19
C ASP A 269 24.31 18.20 9.73
N VAL A 270 23.05 18.00 9.30
CA VAL A 270 22.11 19.07 9.01
C VAL A 270 21.04 19.12 10.09
N THR A 271 21.09 20.12 10.95
CA THR A 271 20.21 20.23 12.12
C THR A 271 19.57 21.61 12.24
N TYR A 272 18.68 21.80 13.21
CA TYR A 272 18.14 23.10 13.57
C TYR A 272 19.18 23.94 14.34
N ALA A 273 18.88 25.21 14.61
CA ALA A 273 19.79 26.17 15.25
C ALA A 273 20.04 25.88 16.74
N SER A 274 20.68 24.74 17.05
CA SER A 274 21.03 24.32 18.40
C SER A 274 22.19 23.32 18.42
N ASP A 275 22.93 23.31 19.52
CA ASP A 275 23.93 22.27 19.80
C ASP A 275 23.27 20.99 20.32
N SER A 276 22.10 21.06 20.96
CA SER A 276 21.37 19.89 21.45
C SER A 276 20.34 19.41 20.42
N TYR A 277 20.04 18.10 20.42
CA TYR A 277 18.89 17.58 19.69
C TYR A 277 17.59 17.79 20.48
N PHE A 278 16.47 17.92 19.76
CA PHE A 278 15.16 18.23 20.30
C PHE A 278 14.33 16.97 20.56
N TYR A 279 13.92 16.77 21.82
CA TYR A 279 13.26 15.56 22.32
C TYR A 279 11.97 15.85 23.13
N GLU A 280 11.01 16.53 22.52
CA GLU A 280 9.76 16.96 23.18
C GLU A 280 8.52 16.09 22.84
N GLY A 281 8.72 14.92 22.24
CA GLY A 281 7.68 13.92 21.97
C GLY A 281 7.21 13.83 20.51
N ASP A 282 6.62 12.67 20.16
CA ASP A 282 6.08 12.43 18.82
C ASP A 282 4.94 13.40 18.47
N GLY A 283 5.10 14.11 17.35
CA GLY A 283 4.21 15.15 16.85
C GLY A 283 4.58 16.55 17.31
N VAL A 284 5.64 16.71 18.11
CA VAL A 284 6.19 18.01 18.50
C VAL A 284 7.43 18.30 17.66
N ARG A 285 7.57 19.55 17.22
CA ARG A 285 8.68 20.02 16.40
C ARG A 285 9.21 21.36 16.92
N VAL A 286 10.45 21.65 16.57
CA VAL A 286 11.05 22.98 16.76
C VAL A 286 10.30 24.03 15.94
N ASN A 287 10.46 25.32 16.30
CA ASN A 287 9.96 26.41 15.47
C ASN A 287 10.63 26.33 14.10
N GLU A 288 9.84 26.43 13.04
CA GLU A 288 10.29 26.33 11.66
C GLU A 288 11.44 27.30 11.34
N ASP A 289 11.43 28.49 11.94
CA ASP A 289 12.45 29.52 11.71
C ASP A 289 13.85 29.09 12.14
N LEU A 290 13.96 28.11 13.05
CA LEU A 290 15.21 27.55 13.55
C LEU A 290 15.71 26.39 12.68
N GLU A 291 14.89 25.82 11.81
CA GLU A 291 15.24 24.64 11.02
C GLU A 291 16.22 24.99 9.88
N SER A 292 17.13 24.07 9.55
CA SER A 292 17.87 24.18 8.29
C SER A 292 16.96 23.88 7.10
N ARG A 293 17.14 24.63 6.00
CA ARG A 293 16.33 24.51 4.78
C ARG A 293 17.12 24.70 3.49
N TYR A 294 16.70 23.99 2.45
CA TYR A 294 17.32 24.08 1.12
C TYR A 294 18.80 23.74 1.17
N ILE A 295 19.15 22.67 1.90
CA ILE A 295 20.52 22.19 2.01
C ILE A 295 20.77 21.13 0.95
N HIS A 296 21.89 21.26 0.24
CA HIS A 296 22.33 20.28 -0.75
C HIS A 296 23.70 19.69 -0.38
N ILE A 297 23.76 18.39 -0.14
CA ILE A 297 25.03 17.65 0.03
C ILE A 297 25.23 16.80 -1.22
N ASP A 298 26.20 17.19 -2.04
CA ASP A 298 26.43 16.62 -3.37
C ASP A 298 27.86 16.11 -3.57
N ASN A 299 27.99 14.89 -4.11
CA ASN A 299 29.28 14.31 -4.45
C ASN A 299 30.27 14.30 -3.27
N CYS A 300 29.78 14.15 -2.04
CA CYS A 300 30.60 14.09 -0.83
C CYS A 300 30.95 12.65 -0.47
N GLU A 301 32.04 12.49 0.27
CA GLU A 301 32.47 11.20 0.83
C GLU A 301 32.53 11.33 2.35
N ALA A 302 32.07 10.32 3.10
CA ALA A 302 32.22 10.27 4.55
C ALA A 302 32.75 8.89 4.96
N SER A 303 33.81 8.85 5.75
CA SER A 303 34.34 7.59 6.28
C SER A 303 34.98 7.71 7.64
N GLY A 304 35.01 6.58 8.37
CA GLY A 304 35.54 6.57 9.73
C GLY A 304 34.80 7.55 10.65
N PHE A 305 33.49 7.70 10.52
CA PHE A 305 32.70 8.50 11.45
C PHE A 305 32.35 7.70 12.71
N GLY A 306 32.08 8.42 13.80
CA GLY A 306 31.77 7.87 15.12
C GLY A 306 30.28 7.57 15.31
N ASP A 307 29.40 8.26 14.56
CA ASP A 307 27.98 7.95 14.49
C ASP A 307 27.52 7.71 13.05
N ASP A 308 27.20 8.76 12.29
CA ASP A 308 26.71 8.63 10.90
C ASP A 308 27.58 9.39 9.89
N GLY A 309 27.57 8.93 8.65
CA GLY A 309 28.28 9.58 7.55
C GLY A 309 27.66 10.92 7.20
N ILE A 310 26.39 10.88 6.77
CA ILE A 310 25.54 12.06 6.57
C ILE A 310 24.28 11.86 7.40
N THR A 311 23.92 12.85 8.22
CA THR A 311 22.69 12.81 9.02
C THR A 311 21.88 14.09 8.94
N THR A 312 20.57 13.99 9.17
CA THR A 312 19.66 15.14 9.20
C THR A 312 18.71 15.06 10.40
N HIS A 313 18.48 16.22 11.02
CA HIS A 313 17.63 16.39 12.20
C HIS A 313 16.82 17.67 12.08
N HIS A 314 15.54 17.66 12.46
CA HIS A 314 14.68 18.86 12.60
C HIS A 314 14.86 19.89 11.49
N SER A 315 14.91 19.42 10.25
CA SER A 315 15.26 20.19 9.05
C SER A 315 14.37 19.79 7.88
N ARG A 316 14.26 20.64 6.85
CA ARG A 316 13.40 20.35 5.69
C ARG A 316 13.89 20.85 4.35
N TYR A 317 13.35 20.27 3.27
CA TYR A 317 13.73 20.59 1.89
C TYR A 317 15.22 20.32 1.65
N LEU A 318 15.60 19.06 1.85
CA LEU A 318 17.00 18.61 1.80
C LEU A 318 17.22 17.73 0.58
N VAL A 319 18.38 17.89 -0.05
CA VAL A 319 18.80 17.12 -1.21
C VAL A 319 20.17 16.51 -0.92
N ILE A 320 20.28 15.19 -0.97
CA ILE A 320 21.50 14.44 -0.67
C ILE A 320 21.79 13.56 -1.88
N THR A 321 22.77 13.93 -2.70
CA THR A 321 23.01 13.29 -4.00
C THR A 321 24.45 12.87 -4.24
N ASN A 322 24.64 11.76 -4.96
CA ASN A 322 25.96 11.34 -5.45
C ASN A 322 26.99 11.09 -4.33
N ASN A 323 26.56 10.83 -3.10
CA ASN A 323 27.46 10.70 -1.95
C ASN A 323 27.90 9.25 -1.75
N TYR A 324 29.05 9.08 -1.09
CA TYR A 324 29.57 7.78 -0.68
C TYR A 324 29.91 7.76 0.82
N CYS A 325 29.15 7.02 1.62
CA CYS A 325 29.33 6.95 3.08
C CYS A 325 29.68 5.53 3.53
N HIS A 326 30.85 5.35 4.14
CA HIS A 326 31.37 4.00 4.35
C HIS A 326 32.26 3.82 5.57
N HIS A 327 32.36 2.57 6.04
CA HIS A 327 33.30 2.12 7.06
C HIS A 327 33.19 2.91 8.37
N ALA A 328 32.00 2.88 8.99
CA ALA A 328 31.78 3.46 10.30
C ALA A 328 32.64 2.81 11.40
N THR A 329 32.90 3.54 12.50
CA THR A 329 33.84 3.09 13.56
C THR A 329 33.34 3.29 15.00
N GLY A 330 32.10 3.74 15.20
CA GLY A 330 31.55 4.06 16.52
C GLY A 330 31.23 2.87 17.42
N GLY A 331 30.93 1.71 16.84
CA GLY A 331 30.49 0.51 17.58
C GLY A 331 29.04 0.56 18.07
N GLY A 332 28.19 1.36 17.41
CA GLY A 332 26.80 1.60 17.77
C GLY A 332 25.86 1.67 16.55
N ASN A 333 24.85 2.53 16.63
CA ASN A 333 23.86 2.73 15.56
C ASN A 333 24.44 3.54 14.39
N ASN A 334 25.50 3.04 13.77
CA ASN A 334 26.30 3.84 12.87
C ASN A 334 25.91 3.63 11.41
N ASN A 335 25.27 4.62 10.78
CA ASN A 335 24.73 4.48 9.44
C ASN A 335 25.54 5.24 8.40
N GLY A 336 25.48 4.77 7.15
CA GLY A 336 26.03 5.52 6.02
C GLY A 336 25.31 6.86 5.87
N ILE A 337 23.99 6.80 5.69
CA ILE A 337 23.12 7.98 5.69
C ILE A 337 21.95 7.76 6.65
N GLU A 338 21.74 8.71 7.55
CA GLU A 338 20.64 8.69 8.50
C GLU A 338 19.72 9.90 8.32
N ILE A 339 18.45 9.63 8.04
CA ILE A 339 17.41 10.65 8.08
C ILE A 339 16.72 10.48 9.42
N ASP A 340 17.04 11.35 10.38
CA ASP A 340 16.63 11.18 11.77
C ASP A 340 15.58 12.21 12.23
N ASP A 341 15.20 12.09 13.50
CA ASP A 341 14.41 12.98 14.33
C ASP A 341 13.99 14.30 13.68
N GLY A 342 12.72 14.41 13.30
CA GLY A 342 12.13 15.65 12.82
C GLY A 342 12.52 16.02 11.38
N SER A 343 13.19 15.18 10.61
CA SER A 343 13.47 15.49 9.20
C SER A 343 12.21 15.46 8.32
N GLN A 344 12.07 16.39 7.38
CA GLN A 344 10.92 16.42 6.45
C GLN A 344 11.33 16.77 5.03
N HIS A 345 10.67 16.18 4.03
CA HIS A 345 10.85 16.59 2.64
C HIS A 345 12.32 16.43 2.19
N VAL A 346 12.81 15.20 2.29
CA VAL A 346 14.21 14.85 2.01
C VAL A 346 14.27 13.99 0.76
N ILE A 347 15.18 14.32 -0.16
CA ILE A 347 15.49 13.53 -1.34
C ILE A 347 16.91 12.98 -1.20
N LEU A 348 17.04 11.67 -1.30
CA LEU A 348 18.29 10.95 -1.43
C LEU A 348 18.31 10.35 -2.83
N ASP A 349 19.25 10.77 -3.68
CA ASP A 349 19.36 10.23 -5.03
C ASP A 349 20.79 9.85 -5.42
N ASN A 350 20.97 8.68 -6.01
CA ASN A 350 22.25 8.21 -6.54
C ASN A 350 23.39 8.17 -5.49
N ASN A 351 23.08 7.84 -4.23
CA ASN A 351 24.10 7.67 -3.19
C ASN A 351 24.54 6.19 -3.09
N MET A 352 25.70 5.96 -2.49
CA MET A 352 26.24 4.65 -2.18
C MET A 352 26.63 4.57 -0.70
N THR A 353 26.39 3.42 -0.08
CA THR A 353 26.82 3.13 1.29
C THR A 353 27.51 1.78 1.36
N GLU A 354 28.55 1.70 2.20
CA GLU A 354 29.33 0.48 2.34
C GLU A 354 29.83 0.21 3.77
N MET A 355 29.68 -1.04 4.25
CA MET A 355 30.28 -1.51 5.51
C MET A 355 29.86 -0.68 6.76
N ASN A 356 28.60 -0.25 6.82
CA ASN A 356 27.99 0.41 7.97
C ASN A 356 27.00 -0.52 8.68
N TYR A 357 26.43 -0.09 9.82
CA TYR A 357 25.29 -0.82 10.38
C TYR A 357 24.07 -0.67 9.46
N GLY A 358 23.57 0.55 9.27
CA GLY A 358 22.55 0.86 8.29
C GLY A 358 23.16 1.46 7.03
N GLY A 359 22.73 1.03 5.85
CA GLY A 359 23.06 1.75 4.62
C GLY A 359 22.32 3.09 4.64
N ILE A 360 21.00 3.02 4.46
CA ILE A 360 20.09 4.12 4.78
C ILE A 360 19.21 3.74 5.96
N GLU A 361 19.24 4.59 6.98
CA GLU A 361 18.30 4.54 8.10
C GLU A 361 17.36 5.75 8.03
N VAL A 362 16.05 5.49 8.10
CA VAL A 362 15.04 6.53 8.28
C VAL A 362 14.36 6.25 9.60
N LYS A 363 14.74 6.99 10.64
CA LYS A 363 14.30 6.71 12.00
C LYS A 363 13.94 7.92 12.81
N ALA A 364 13.30 7.65 13.93
CA ALA A 364 13.36 8.55 15.08
C ALA A 364 13.51 7.77 16.39
N HIS A 365 14.04 8.46 17.38
CA HIS A 365 14.01 8.06 18.78
C HIS A 365 12.56 8.07 19.33
N ALA A 366 12.34 7.41 20.47
CA ALA A 366 10.99 7.34 21.07
C ALA A 366 10.36 8.69 21.44
N PRO A 367 11.10 9.68 22.01
CA PRO A 367 10.53 10.96 22.43
C PRO A 367 10.62 12.03 21.32
N THR A 368 10.46 11.69 20.04
CA THR A 368 10.55 12.68 18.96
C THR A 368 9.74 12.27 17.73
N SER A 369 9.67 13.16 16.76
CA SER A 369 8.91 12.96 15.52
C SER A 369 9.74 12.19 14.50
N ALA A 370 9.17 11.13 13.93
CA ALA A 370 9.78 10.41 12.83
C ALA A 370 9.82 11.22 11.52
N PRO A 371 10.87 11.02 10.70
CA PRO A 371 10.93 11.61 9.39
C PRO A 371 9.74 11.23 8.52
N ASN A 372 9.28 12.18 7.72
CA ASN A 372 8.19 11.96 6.77
C ASN A 372 8.40 12.70 5.45
N ASN A 373 7.77 12.17 4.40
CA ASN A 373 7.98 12.61 3.02
C ASN A 373 9.46 12.51 2.60
N VAL A 374 10.03 11.29 2.69
CA VAL A 374 11.40 11.00 2.25
C VAL A 374 11.35 10.15 0.99
N LEU A 375 12.07 10.60 -0.05
CA LEU A 375 12.33 9.86 -1.27
C LEU A 375 13.76 9.32 -1.24
N ILE A 376 13.91 8.02 -1.41
CA ILE A 376 15.19 7.35 -1.62
C ILE A 376 15.16 6.76 -3.03
N SER A 377 16.02 7.26 -3.91
CA SER A 377 16.11 6.78 -5.29
C SER A 377 17.53 6.44 -5.71
N ASN A 378 17.65 5.44 -6.60
CA ASN A 378 18.91 5.07 -7.24
C ASN A 378 20.07 4.77 -6.26
N HIS A 379 19.75 4.24 -5.07
CA HIS A 379 20.75 3.96 -4.03
C HIS A 379 21.30 2.53 -4.12
N MET A 380 22.59 2.37 -3.84
CA MET A 380 23.24 1.07 -3.66
C MET A 380 23.83 0.96 -2.25
N SER A 381 23.37 -0.03 -1.49
CA SER A 381 23.94 -0.41 -0.20
C SER A 381 24.77 -1.69 -0.35
N ILE A 382 26.02 -1.68 0.08
CA ILE A 382 26.98 -2.77 -0.09
C ILE A 382 27.46 -3.21 1.29
N HIS A 383 27.28 -4.48 1.67
CA HIS A 383 27.87 -5.02 2.90
C HIS A 383 27.42 -4.33 4.21
N ASP A 384 26.41 -3.46 4.15
CA ASP A 384 25.76 -2.92 5.34
C ASP A 384 24.95 -4.02 6.02
N SER A 385 24.89 -4.00 7.35
CA SER A 385 24.13 -5.03 8.09
C SER A 385 22.63 -4.92 7.78
N ARG A 386 22.08 -3.72 7.87
CA ARG A 386 20.70 -3.40 7.48
C ARG A 386 20.71 -2.36 6.38
N ALA A 387 20.76 -2.82 5.14
CA ALA A 387 20.86 -1.96 3.96
C ALA A 387 19.82 -0.82 3.94
N TYR A 388 18.54 -1.13 4.21
CA TYR A 388 17.48 -0.14 4.35
C TYR A 388 16.67 -0.40 5.63
N ASN A 389 16.74 0.52 6.60
CA ASN A 389 16.13 0.37 7.91
C ASN A 389 15.14 1.50 8.21
N LEU A 390 13.84 1.23 8.10
CA LEU A 390 12.77 2.22 8.31
C LEU A 390 12.07 1.90 9.65
N ARG A 391 12.16 2.78 10.65
CA ARG A 391 11.64 2.48 11.99
C ARG A 391 11.34 3.71 12.84
N HIS A 392 10.40 3.62 13.77
CA HIS A 392 10.26 4.60 14.85
C HIS A 392 10.35 3.89 16.21
N ILE A 393 11.43 4.14 16.94
CA ILE A 393 11.69 3.50 18.25
C ILE A 393 10.55 3.83 19.21
N GLY A 394 10.18 2.88 20.08
CA GLY A 394 9.11 3.09 21.08
C GLY A 394 7.68 3.01 20.52
N HIS A 395 7.52 2.70 19.23
CA HIS A 395 6.24 2.61 18.54
C HIS A 395 6.07 1.26 17.82
N HIS A 396 6.57 0.16 18.41
CA HIS A 396 6.72 -1.13 17.73
C HIS A 396 5.89 -2.26 18.33
N ARG A 397 5.85 -2.35 19.66
CA ARG A 397 5.36 -3.50 20.42
C ARG A 397 3.89 -3.35 20.75
N ALA A 398 3.19 -4.46 20.93
CA ALA A 398 1.80 -4.41 21.37
C ALA A 398 1.70 -3.64 22.70
N GLY A 399 0.89 -2.59 22.74
CA GLY A 399 0.78 -1.68 23.89
C GLY A 399 1.54 -0.35 23.72
N ASP A 400 2.55 -0.30 22.85
CA ASP A 400 3.22 0.96 22.50
C ASP A 400 2.22 1.93 21.82
N PRO A 401 2.39 3.26 22.01
CA PRO A 401 1.63 4.23 21.23
C PRO A 401 1.95 4.05 19.74
N LYS A 402 0.94 4.28 18.90
CA LYS A 402 1.13 4.30 17.45
C LYS A 402 1.75 5.63 17.05
N SER A 403 2.80 5.60 16.22
CA SER A 403 3.44 6.85 15.80
C SER A 403 2.49 7.75 15.02
N LYS A 404 2.52 9.04 15.37
CA LYS A 404 1.80 10.12 14.69
C LYS A 404 2.49 10.53 13.39
N THR A 405 3.81 10.46 13.35
CA THR A 405 4.65 11.09 12.30
C THR A 405 5.36 10.11 11.38
N ALA A 406 5.51 8.82 11.74
CA ALA A 406 6.19 7.83 10.90
C ALA A 406 5.34 7.43 9.69
N HIS A 407 5.38 8.23 8.62
CA HIS A 407 4.66 7.94 7.40
C HIS A 407 5.26 8.56 6.13
N SER A 408 4.75 8.12 4.96
CA SER A 408 5.04 8.70 3.64
C SER A 408 6.51 8.57 3.23
N LEU A 409 6.93 7.33 2.99
CA LEU A 409 8.25 7.03 2.45
C LEU A 409 8.13 6.40 1.05
N LEU A 410 9.01 6.78 0.14
CA LEU A 410 9.12 6.20 -1.20
C LEU A 410 10.55 5.74 -1.45
N LEU A 411 10.72 4.45 -1.73
CA LEU A 411 11.97 3.87 -2.21
C LEU A 411 11.80 3.52 -3.69
N SER A 412 12.74 3.89 -4.55
CA SER A 412 12.70 3.62 -5.99
C SER A 412 14.07 3.21 -6.52
N ASN A 413 14.15 2.14 -7.32
CA ASN A 413 15.39 1.70 -7.98
C ASN A 413 16.55 1.50 -6.98
N CYS A 414 16.27 0.83 -5.87
CA CYS A 414 17.21 0.65 -4.75
C CYS A 414 17.76 -0.78 -4.73
N THR A 415 19.05 -0.94 -4.40
CA THR A 415 19.71 -2.26 -4.37
C THR A 415 20.44 -2.47 -3.04
N ALA A 416 20.17 -3.61 -2.40
CA ALA A 416 20.95 -4.13 -1.28
C ALA A 416 21.84 -5.27 -1.77
N VAL A 417 23.16 -5.12 -1.62
CA VAL A 417 24.17 -6.07 -2.06
C VAL A 417 24.84 -6.70 -0.84
N GLU A 418 24.61 -8.00 -0.70
CA GLU A 418 25.27 -8.89 0.26
C GLU A 418 25.20 -8.39 1.72
N PRO A 419 24.01 -8.02 2.24
CA PRO A 419 23.90 -7.61 3.63
C PRO A 419 24.25 -8.78 4.57
N TYR A 420 25.12 -8.53 5.54
CA TYR A 420 25.57 -9.55 6.50
C TYR A 420 25.82 -8.94 7.88
N ASP A 421 25.92 -9.79 8.90
CA ASP A 421 26.22 -9.34 10.27
C ASP A 421 27.69 -8.90 10.40
N ASN A 422 27.96 -7.66 9.99
CA ASN A 422 29.30 -7.04 9.94
C ASN A 422 29.81 -6.53 11.30
N LYS A 423 29.05 -6.74 12.38
CA LYS A 423 29.41 -6.38 13.76
C LYS A 423 29.61 -4.88 14.05
N VAL A 424 29.27 -3.98 13.12
CA VAL A 424 29.30 -2.52 13.37
C VAL A 424 28.37 -2.14 14.53
N TYR A 425 27.15 -2.70 14.53
CA TYR A 425 26.24 -2.66 15.68
C TYR A 425 26.04 -4.07 16.25
N PRO A 426 26.76 -4.44 17.34
CA PRO A 426 26.64 -5.76 17.94
C PRO A 426 25.22 -6.11 18.38
N ASN A 427 24.89 -7.41 18.35
CA ASN A 427 23.58 -7.96 18.77
C ASN A 427 22.39 -7.52 17.90
N THR A 428 22.64 -7.07 16.67
CA THR A 428 21.62 -6.83 15.66
C THR A 428 21.57 -8.00 14.66
N THR A 429 20.60 -7.95 13.74
CA THR A 429 20.45 -8.97 12.69
C THR A 429 20.38 -8.31 11.33
N PRO A 430 21.00 -8.90 10.29
CA PRO A 430 21.11 -8.26 9.00
C PRO A 430 19.81 -8.33 8.20
N ARG A 431 19.59 -7.36 7.30
CA ARG A 431 18.40 -7.24 6.44
C ARG A 431 18.76 -6.54 5.13
N ALA A 432 18.18 -7.01 4.03
CA ALA A 432 18.14 -6.22 2.80
C ALA A 432 17.16 -5.04 2.95
N LEU A 433 15.97 -5.28 3.50
CA LEU A 433 14.99 -4.23 3.78
C LEU A 433 14.19 -4.58 5.03
N ILE A 434 13.99 -3.60 5.91
CA ILE A 434 13.12 -3.76 7.08
C ILE A 434 12.26 -2.51 7.28
N ILE A 435 10.96 -2.73 7.42
CA ILE A 435 9.97 -1.68 7.65
C ILE A 435 9.24 -1.97 8.95
N SER A 436 9.31 -1.01 9.88
CA SER A 436 8.73 -1.09 11.22
C SER A 436 8.06 0.24 11.58
N ALA A 437 6.89 0.23 12.23
CA ALA A 437 6.06 1.38 12.65
C ALA A 437 5.54 2.29 11.53
N TYR A 438 6.31 2.45 10.44
CA TYR A 438 6.01 3.34 9.34
C TYR A 438 4.72 2.98 8.63
N ARG A 439 4.03 4.02 8.16
CA ARG A 439 2.80 3.91 7.41
C ARG A 439 2.91 4.55 6.03
N ASN A 440 2.13 4.09 5.06
CA ASN A 440 2.16 4.67 3.72
C ASN A 440 3.57 4.64 3.13
N VAL A 441 4.13 3.43 3.02
CA VAL A 441 5.46 3.19 2.42
C VAL A 441 5.29 2.50 1.09
N GLN A 442 5.93 3.04 0.06
CA GLN A 442 5.99 2.43 -1.26
C GLN A 442 7.43 2.09 -1.60
N VAL A 443 7.66 0.87 -2.04
CA VAL A 443 8.95 0.40 -2.53
C VAL A 443 8.74 -0.06 -3.97
N ASN A 444 9.43 0.57 -4.90
CA ASN A 444 9.33 0.31 -6.33
C ASN A 444 10.70 -0.11 -6.89
N ASN A 445 10.75 -1.20 -7.65
CA ASN A 445 11.97 -1.67 -8.33
C ASN A 445 13.14 -1.87 -7.35
N PHE A 446 12.98 -2.78 -6.39
CA PHE A 446 13.98 -3.07 -5.38
C PHE A 446 14.69 -4.40 -5.65
N SER A 447 16.01 -4.42 -5.53
CA SER A 447 16.83 -5.62 -5.71
C SER A 447 17.54 -5.99 -4.42
N ALA A 448 17.28 -7.19 -3.90
CA ALA A 448 18.05 -7.81 -2.84
C ALA A 448 18.95 -8.89 -3.45
N VAL A 449 20.26 -8.74 -3.31
CA VAL A 449 21.26 -9.67 -3.84
C VAL A 449 22.08 -10.24 -2.68
N GLY A 450 22.03 -11.55 -2.47
CA GLY A 450 22.84 -12.26 -1.48
C GLY A 450 23.94 -13.11 -2.12
N ASP A 451 24.94 -13.48 -1.32
CA ASP A 451 26.09 -14.29 -1.73
C ASP A 451 25.95 -15.80 -1.37
N GLY A 452 24.79 -16.20 -0.86
CA GLY A 452 24.52 -17.55 -0.35
C GLY A 452 24.94 -17.79 1.11
N LYS A 453 25.54 -16.81 1.79
CA LYS A 453 26.05 -16.94 3.17
C LYS A 453 25.25 -16.12 4.20
N PHE A 454 24.09 -15.60 3.81
CA PHE A 454 23.22 -14.82 4.69
C PHE A 454 22.93 -15.52 6.04
N THR A 455 22.78 -14.74 7.10
CA THR A 455 22.53 -15.25 8.46
C THR A 455 21.26 -16.09 8.52
N SER A 456 21.38 -17.33 9.01
CA SER A 456 20.26 -18.27 9.10
C SER A 456 19.18 -17.80 10.07
N GLY A 457 17.93 -18.22 9.83
CA GLY A 457 16.80 -17.93 10.72
C GLY A 457 16.30 -16.48 10.65
N GLN A 458 16.90 -15.65 9.79
CA GLN A 458 16.49 -14.27 9.55
C GLN A 458 15.87 -14.14 8.15
N PRO A 459 14.81 -13.35 7.97
CA PRO A 459 14.32 -13.02 6.63
C PRO A 459 15.22 -11.99 5.94
N ALA A 460 15.29 -12.04 4.60
CA ALA A 460 16.02 -11.03 3.83
C ALA A 460 15.28 -9.68 3.83
N ILE A 461 13.97 -9.71 3.55
CA ILE A 461 13.07 -8.56 3.57
C ILE A 461 11.99 -8.78 4.65
N ALA A 462 11.73 -7.77 5.48
CA ALA A 462 10.74 -7.85 6.56
C ALA A 462 9.83 -6.63 6.66
N VAL A 463 8.53 -6.88 6.87
CA VAL A 463 7.56 -5.85 7.30
C VAL A 463 6.95 -6.29 8.63
N GLN A 464 7.03 -5.45 9.65
CA GLN A 464 6.70 -5.83 11.03
C GLN A 464 6.26 -4.63 11.87
N PHE A 465 5.96 -4.88 13.16
CA PHE A 465 5.82 -3.84 14.18
C PHE A 465 4.88 -2.69 13.80
N MET A 466 3.57 -2.96 13.71
CA MET A 466 2.52 -1.98 13.44
C MET A 466 2.57 -1.23 12.10
N SER A 467 3.45 -1.62 11.17
CA SER A 467 3.48 -1.03 9.83
C SER A 467 2.12 -1.13 9.11
N GLU A 468 1.72 -0.07 8.43
CA GLU A 468 0.40 -0.03 7.78
C GLU A 468 0.45 0.61 6.40
N ASN A 469 -0.33 0.09 5.46
CA ASN A 469 -0.40 0.62 4.09
C ASN A 469 0.98 0.58 3.42
N ILE A 470 1.49 -0.65 3.24
CA ILE A 470 2.82 -0.91 2.67
C ILE A 470 2.63 -1.59 1.32
N MET A 471 3.28 -1.05 0.29
CA MET A 471 3.29 -1.62 -1.06
C MET A 471 4.73 -1.92 -1.46
N LEU A 472 5.03 -3.20 -1.69
CA LEU A 472 6.30 -3.63 -2.27
C LEU A 472 6.02 -4.10 -3.70
N ASN A 473 6.51 -3.33 -4.67
CA ASN A 473 6.22 -3.50 -6.09
C ASN A 473 7.51 -3.63 -6.90
N GLY A 474 7.61 -4.65 -7.76
CA GLY A 474 8.81 -4.86 -8.58
C GLY A 474 10.00 -5.29 -7.72
N ILE A 475 9.83 -6.34 -6.92
CA ILE A 475 10.85 -6.80 -5.97
C ILE A 475 11.60 -7.99 -6.57
N ASN A 476 12.92 -7.87 -6.69
CA ASN A 476 13.82 -8.95 -7.11
C ASN A 476 14.61 -9.45 -5.91
N VAL A 477 14.63 -10.77 -5.69
CA VAL A 477 15.41 -11.39 -4.61
C VAL A 477 16.21 -12.57 -5.15
N THR A 478 17.52 -12.60 -4.86
CA THR A 478 18.42 -13.68 -5.25
C THR A 478 19.47 -13.96 -4.18
N GLY A 479 19.92 -15.21 -4.06
CA GLY A 479 21.12 -15.56 -3.28
C GLY A 479 20.98 -15.61 -1.76
N PHE A 480 19.78 -15.48 -1.18
CA PHE A 480 19.56 -15.57 0.29
C PHE A 480 19.31 -17.02 0.76
N LYS A 481 20.15 -17.98 0.32
CA LYS A 481 19.95 -19.43 0.49
C LYS A 481 19.56 -19.88 1.90
N ASN A 482 20.25 -19.35 2.92
CA ASN A 482 20.07 -19.73 4.32
C ASN A 482 19.00 -18.92 5.07
N SER A 483 18.39 -17.92 4.42
CA SER A 483 17.37 -17.07 5.05
C SER A 483 16.17 -17.89 5.51
N GLN A 484 15.49 -17.42 6.56
CA GLN A 484 14.20 -18.00 6.98
C GLN A 484 13.14 -17.85 5.88
N ALA A 485 13.11 -16.68 5.25
CA ALA A 485 12.27 -16.37 4.11
C ALA A 485 12.90 -15.25 3.29
N ASP A 486 12.65 -15.20 1.99
CA ASP A 486 13.04 -14.06 1.18
C ASP A 486 12.24 -12.81 1.58
N ILE A 487 10.92 -12.93 1.69
CA ILE A 487 10.03 -11.86 2.17
C ILE A 487 9.19 -12.38 3.32
N LYS A 488 9.21 -11.69 4.46
CA LYS A 488 8.38 -12.03 5.63
C LYS A 488 7.55 -10.86 6.12
N ILE A 489 6.24 -11.06 6.15
CA ILE A 489 5.30 -10.16 6.81
C ILE A 489 4.97 -10.73 8.18
N PHE A 490 5.38 -10.03 9.23
CA PHE A 490 5.17 -10.49 10.61
C PHE A 490 3.74 -10.22 11.09
N GLY A 491 3.18 -11.23 11.75
CA GLY A 491 1.84 -11.21 12.33
C GLY A 491 1.83 -10.92 13.84
N GLY A 492 0.77 -11.36 14.52
CA GLY A 492 0.67 -11.29 15.99
C GLY A 492 -0.11 -10.08 16.53
N GLY A 493 0.14 -9.72 17.80
CA GLY A 493 -0.59 -8.66 18.52
C GLY A 493 -0.32 -7.25 17.99
N ASN A 494 0.86 -7.03 17.40
CA ASN A 494 1.35 -5.80 16.78
C ASN A 494 1.59 -5.98 15.27
N ARG A 495 0.81 -6.84 14.63
CA ARG A 495 0.85 -7.08 13.19
C ARG A 495 0.73 -5.79 12.37
N GLY A 496 1.26 -5.84 11.15
CA GLY A 496 0.95 -4.83 10.15
C GLY A 496 -0.47 -4.94 9.58
N LYS A 497 -0.90 -3.92 8.84
CA LYS A 497 -2.21 -3.83 8.15
C LYS A 497 -2.05 -3.33 6.71
N LYS A 498 -2.93 -3.75 5.81
CA LYS A 498 -2.95 -3.31 4.39
C LYS A 498 -1.59 -3.45 3.72
N ILE A 499 -1.13 -4.69 3.57
CA ILE A 499 0.19 -5.00 2.99
C ILE A 499 -0.02 -5.63 1.61
N THR A 500 0.63 -5.09 0.60
CA THR A 500 0.54 -5.60 -0.78
C THR A 500 1.94 -5.90 -1.31
N LEU A 501 2.12 -7.12 -1.82
CA LEU A 501 3.25 -7.51 -2.65
C LEU A 501 2.76 -7.62 -4.09
N SER A 502 3.38 -6.88 -5.00
CA SER A 502 3.07 -6.94 -6.43
C SER A 502 4.32 -7.09 -7.27
N ASN A 503 4.25 -7.86 -8.36
CA ASN A 503 5.36 -8.00 -9.30
C ASN A 503 6.65 -8.47 -8.60
N VAL A 504 6.57 -9.58 -7.86
CA VAL A 504 7.71 -10.16 -7.13
C VAL A 504 8.38 -11.23 -7.99
N ASN A 505 9.70 -11.17 -8.09
CA ASN A 505 10.52 -12.16 -8.79
C ASN A 505 11.60 -12.68 -7.85
N ILE A 506 11.48 -13.94 -7.44
CA ILE A 506 12.48 -14.62 -6.63
C ILE A 506 13.18 -15.62 -7.51
N TRP A 507 14.50 -15.50 -7.60
CA TRP A 507 15.33 -16.40 -8.39
C TRP A 507 16.44 -16.96 -7.53
N ASN A 508 16.46 -18.29 -7.36
CA ASN A 508 17.60 -18.98 -6.79
C ASN A 508 18.02 -18.43 -5.40
N SER A 509 17.03 -18.21 -4.53
CA SER A 509 17.21 -17.54 -3.24
C SER A 509 16.95 -18.47 -2.04
N SER A 510 16.02 -18.15 -1.14
CA SER A 510 15.79 -18.94 0.08
C SER A 510 15.48 -20.41 -0.23
N GLN A 511 16.13 -21.31 0.50
CA GLN A 511 15.80 -22.75 0.46
C GLN A 511 14.58 -23.08 1.34
N ASN A 512 14.18 -22.15 2.20
CA ASN A 512 13.17 -22.38 3.25
C ASN A 512 11.80 -21.83 2.85
N ILE A 513 11.68 -20.53 2.60
CA ILE A 513 10.40 -19.92 2.23
C ILE A 513 10.61 -18.78 1.24
N GLY A 514 9.85 -18.74 0.14
CA GLY A 514 9.82 -17.56 -0.72
C GLY A 514 9.12 -16.38 -0.03
N ILE A 515 7.79 -16.48 0.12
CA ILE A 515 6.97 -15.45 0.77
C ILE A 515 6.30 -16.04 2.02
N ALA A 516 6.53 -15.43 3.18
CA ALA A 516 5.93 -15.82 4.45
C ALA A 516 4.96 -14.74 4.98
N GLY A 517 3.75 -15.16 5.37
CA GLY A 517 2.73 -14.32 6.01
C GLY A 517 2.35 -14.84 7.39
N GLY A 518 2.66 -14.07 8.45
CA GLY A 518 2.38 -14.43 9.83
C GLY A 518 0.90 -14.43 10.20
N GLY A 519 0.58 -15.00 11.38
CA GLY A 519 -0.79 -15.11 11.86
C GLY A 519 -1.47 -13.77 12.16
N LYS A 520 -2.81 -13.77 12.14
CA LYS A 520 -3.69 -12.59 12.38
C LYS A 520 -3.58 -11.46 11.34
N ILE A 521 -2.80 -11.58 10.27
CA ILE A 521 -2.79 -10.57 9.20
C ILE A 521 -4.04 -10.73 8.34
N TYR A 522 -4.92 -9.73 8.26
CA TYR A 522 -6.22 -9.86 7.58
C TYR A 522 -6.24 -9.22 6.19
N ASP A 523 -5.38 -8.22 5.94
CA ASP A 523 -5.37 -7.42 4.71
C ASP A 523 -4.03 -7.60 3.97
N PHE A 524 -3.70 -8.83 3.61
CA PHE A 524 -2.47 -9.17 2.89
C PHE A 524 -2.78 -9.58 1.46
N ARG A 525 -2.06 -9.02 0.49
CA ARG A 525 -2.23 -9.33 -0.93
C ARG A 525 -0.91 -9.73 -1.57
N ILE A 526 -0.94 -10.78 -2.37
CA ILE A 526 0.16 -11.24 -3.21
C ILE A 526 -0.35 -11.29 -4.65
N VAL A 527 0.17 -10.43 -5.51
CA VAL A 527 -0.32 -10.25 -6.88
C VAL A 527 0.84 -10.32 -7.86
N ASN A 528 0.74 -11.17 -8.89
CA ASN A 528 1.75 -11.34 -9.93
C ASN A 528 3.16 -11.63 -9.37
N ALA A 529 3.43 -12.89 -9.03
CA ALA A 529 4.73 -13.28 -8.50
C ALA A 529 5.29 -14.55 -9.15
N ASN A 530 6.58 -14.57 -9.44
CA ASN A 530 7.32 -15.72 -9.95
C ASN A 530 8.36 -16.13 -8.91
N LEU A 531 8.17 -17.30 -8.30
CA LEU A 531 9.00 -17.78 -7.19
C LEU A 531 9.77 -19.03 -7.63
N GLN A 532 11.07 -18.92 -7.85
CA GLN A 532 11.94 -20.04 -8.15
C GLN A 532 12.86 -20.32 -6.96
N GLY A 533 12.54 -21.39 -6.22
CA GLY A 533 13.31 -21.85 -5.06
C GLY A 533 14.51 -22.71 -5.42
N GLN A 534 15.24 -23.18 -4.39
CA GLN A 534 16.37 -24.11 -4.54
C GLN A 534 16.39 -25.22 -3.48
N GLY A 535 15.27 -25.51 -2.84
CA GLY A 535 15.27 -26.27 -1.59
C GLY A 535 13.97 -26.97 -1.27
N THR A 536 13.95 -27.59 -0.08
CA THR A 536 12.85 -28.43 0.39
C THR A 536 11.74 -27.64 1.12
N GLY A 537 11.78 -26.31 0.99
CA GLY A 537 10.86 -25.36 1.62
C GLY A 537 9.53 -25.16 0.90
N ASN A 538 8.89 -24.02 1.17
CA ASN A 538 7.59 -23.63 0.61
C ASN A 538 7.73 -22.35 -0.24
N GLY A 539 7.08 -22.30 -1.41
CA GLY A 539 7.04 -21.07 -2.21
C GLY A 539 6.31 -19.95 -1.47
N ILE A 540 5.09 -20.23 -1.03
CA ILE A 540 4.30 -19.38 -0.12
C ILE A 540 4.03 -20.13 1.18
N GLU A 541 4.19 -19.49 2.34
CA GLU A 541 3.77 -20.02 3.63
C GLU A 541 2.89 -19.00 4.38
N LEU A 542 1.62 -19.36 4.63
CA LEU A 542 0.65 -18.50 5.32
C LEU A 542 0.02 -19.20 6.52
N TYR A 543 0.00 -18.49 7.65
CA TYR A 543 -0.53 -18.99 8.94
C TYR A 543 -2.04 -18.76 9.09
N ASN A 544 -2.68 -18.14 8.10
CA ASN A 544 -4.13 -17.96 8.00
C ASN A 544 -4.55 -18.00 6.52
N ASN A 545 -5.86 -18.03 6.28
CA ASN A 545 -6.45 -18.13 4.95
C ASN A 545 -7.01 -16.78 4.46
N THR A 546 -6.57 -15.66 5.03
CA THR A 546 -7.16 -14.33 4.81
C THR A 546 -6.50 -13.57 3.67
N ALA A 547 -5.30 -13.97 3.25
CA ALA A 547 -4.61 -13.32 2.14
C ALA A 547 -5.33 -13.49 0.79
N GLU A 548 -5.23 -12.47 -0.06
CA GLU A 548 -5.55 -12.55 -1.49
C GLU A 548 -4.31 -12.98 -2.28
N ILE A 549 -4.48 -13.93 -3.21
CA ILE A 549 -3.42 -14.51 -4.02
C ILE A 549 -3.88 -14.54 -5.48
N ILE A 550 -3.21 -13.80 -6.36
CA ILE A 550 -3.63 -13.63 -7.75
C ILE A 550 -2.40 -13.73 -8.67
N GLY A 551 -2.40 -14.71 -9.59
CA GLY A 551 -1.36 -14.84 -10.61
C GLY A 551 0.03 -15.14 -10.05
N VAL A 552 0.14 -16.07 -9.10
CA VAL A 552 1.43 -16.43 -8.49
C VAL A 552 1.85 -17.83 -8.92
N ASN A 553 3.08 -17.97 -9.38
CA ASN A 553 3.71 -19.24 -9.73
C ASN A 553 4.87 -19.52 -8.77
N ALA A 554 5.00 -20.77 -8.35
CA ALA A 554 6.12 -21.21 -7.53
C ALA A 554 6.63 -22.57 -7.98
N GLU A 555 7.94 -22.69 -8.19
CA GLU A 555 8.63 -23.90 -8.62
C GLU A 555 9.92 -24.12 -7.82
N ASN A 556 10.46 -25.34 -7.88
CA ASN A 556 11.70 -25.74 -7.18
C ASN A 556 11.66 -25.53 -5.66
N TYR A 557 10.45 -25.59 -5.09
CA TYR A 557 10.16 -25.77 -3.67
C TYR A 557 9.51 -27.14 -3.47
N LYS A 558 9.54 -27.68 -2.23
CA LYS A 558 8.83 -28.92 -1.91
C LYS A 558 7.32 -28.77 -2.10
N ASN A 559 6.78 -27.62 -1.69
CA ASN A 559 5.39 -27.25 -1.93
C ASN A 559 5.35 -25.85 -2.59
N ALA A 560 4.49 -25.66 -3.59
CA ALA A 560 4.29 -24.36 -4.20
C ALA A 560 3.66 -23.37 -3.19
N ALA A 561 2.71 -23.85 -2.38
CA ALA A 561 2.18 -23.11 -1.24
C ALA A 561 1.89 -24.04 -0.04
N TYR A 562 1.95 -23.48 1.16
CA TYR A 562 1.55 -24.11 2.41
C TYR A 562 0.70 -23.11 3.22
N ILE A 563 -0.61 -23.32 3.25
CA ILE A 563 -1.58 -22.35 3.80
C ILE A 563 -2.41 -23.08 4.85
N THR A 564 -2.43 -22.56 6.08
CA THR A 564 -3.19 -23.13 7.21
C THR A 564 -3.00 -24.65 7.34
N GLU A 565 -1.75 -25.08 7.42
CA GLU A 565 -1.37 -26.50 7.57
C GLU A 565 -1.77 -27.41 6.39
N LYS A 566 -2.05 -26.84 5.21
CA LYS A 566 -2.35 -27.57 3.98
C LYS A 566 -1.32 -27.26 2.90
N ALA A 567 -0.74 -28.32 2.34
CA ALA A 567 0.20 -28.23 1.23
C ALA A 567 -0.53 -28.20 -0.12
N TYR A 568 -0.05 -27.34 -1.02
CA TYR A 568 -0.54 -27.19 -2.38
C TYR A 568 0.60 -27.40 -3.38
N LYS A 569 0.37 -28.26 -4.38
CA LYS A 569 1.33 -28.48 -5.48
C LYS A 569 1.36 -27.32 -6.49
N ILE A 570 0.27 -26.57 -6.58
CA ILE A 570 0.12 -25.38 -7.42
C ILE A 570 -0.43 -24.29 -6.52
N VAL A 571 0.07 -23.07 -6.65
CA VAL A 571 -0.43 -21.95 -5.85
C VAL A 571 -1.91 -21.69 -6.20
N PRO A 572 -2.83 -21.66 -5.21
CA PRO A 572 -4.23 -21.40 -5.48
C PRO A 572 -4.47 -19.91 -5.80
N THR A 573 -5.46 -19.63 -6.65
CA THR A 573 -6.06 -18.29 -6.74
C THR A 573 -7.01 -18.10 -5.58
N VAL A 574 -6.78 -17.07 -4.78
CA VAL A 574 -7.58 -16.74 -3.59
C VAL A 574 -8.04 -15.29 -3.69
N VAL A 575 -9.36 -15.08 -3.71
CA VAL A 575 -9.99 -13.76 -3.72
C VAL A 575 -10.89 -13.64 -2.49
N LYS A 576 -11.11 -12.41 -1.99
CA LYS A 576 -11.99 -12.11 -0.85
C LYS A 576 -13.13 -11.19 -1.28
N GLY A 577 -14.22 -11.22 -0.51
CA GLY A 577 -15.46 -10.55 -0.87
C GLY A 577 -16.30 -11.32 -1.89
N GLY A 578 -17.43 -10.71 -2.29
CA GLY A 578 -18.38 -11.31 -3.22
C GLY A 578 -17.74 -11.59 -4.58
N PHE A 579 -17.90 -12.81 -5.09
CA PHE A 579 -17.29 -13.24 -6.34
C PHE A 579 -18.23 -13.01 -7.53
N SER A 580 -17.79 -12.24 -8.53
CA SER A 580 -18.52 -12.05 -9.79
C SER A 580 -17.64 -12.47 -10.96
N GLY A 581 -17.96 -13.61 -11.60
CA GLY A 581 -17.17 -14.24 -12.65
C GLY A 581 -17.93 -14.38 -13.96
N GLY A 582 -17.39 -13.84 -15.06
CA GLY A 582 -18.04 -13.91 -16.37
C GLY A 582 -19.41 -13.23 -16.41
N SER A 583 -19.60 -12.15 -15.64
CA SER A 583 -20.87 -11.45 -15.51
C SER A 583 -20.83 -10.03 -16.10
N THR A 584 -21.88 -9.63 -16.83
CA THR A 584 -22.01 -8.28 -17.42
C THR A 584 -23.28 -7.58 -16.93
N GLY A 585 -23.13 -6.60 -16.04
CA GLY A 585 -24.26 -5.90 -15.41
C GLY A 585 -24.93 -6.68 -14.28
N SER A 586 -24.24 -7.65 -13.68
CA SER A 586 -24.70 -8.48 -12.56
C SER A 586 -23.59 -8.61 -11.53
N GLY A 587 -23.91 -8.91 -10.27
CA GLY A 587 -22.87 -8.97 -9.22
C GLY A 587 -23.26 -9.64 -7.90
N ALA A 588 -22.24 -10.14 -7.22
CA ALA A 588 -22.31 -10.60 -5.83
C ALA A 588 -22.20 -9.38 -4.88
N ILE A 589 -23.25 -9.11 -4.10
CA ILE A 589 -23.32 -7.96 -3.18
C ILE A 589 -22.81 -8.34 -1.78
N ALA A 590 -23.19 -9.51 -1.27
CA ALA A 590 -22.74 -9.97 0.04
C ALA A 590 -21.32 -10.55 -0.03
N GLU A 591 -20.56 -10.45 1.07
CA GLU A 591 -19.14 -10.82 1.13
C GLU A 591 -18.90 -12.30 0.80
N ARG A 592 -19.82 -13.17 1.20
CA ARG A 592 -19.73 -14.63 0.98
C ARG A 592 -20.74 -15.09 -0.08
N SER A 593 -20.93 -14.31 -1.14
CA SER A 593 -21.85 -14.62 -2.25
C SER A 593 -21.14 -14.76 -3.60
N ALA A 594 -21.79 -15.42 -4.57
CA ALA A 594 -21.20 -15.67 -5.88
C ALA A 594 -22.18 -15.47 -7.04
N VAL A 595 -21.71 -14.87 -8.14
CA VAL A 595 -22.45 -14.72 -9.40
C VAL A 595 -21.57 -15.18 -10.55
N ILE A 596 -22.04 -16.16 -11.32
CA ILE A 596 -21.25 -16.81 -12.37
C ILE A 596 -22.05 -16.87 -13.68
N ALA A 597 -21.43 -16.43 -14.78
CA ALA A 597 -22.05 -16.48 -16.12
C ALA A 597 -23.44 -15.82 -16.17
N SER A 598 -23.51 -14.55 -15.77
CA SER A 598 -24.77 -13.85 -15.51
C SER A 598 -24.87 -12.47 -16.16
N THR A 599 -26.07 -12.05 -16.54
CA THR A 599 -26.28 -10.72 -17.17
C THR A 599 -27.53 -10.00 -16.64
N GLY A 600 -27.73 -8.76 -17.08
CA GLY A 600 -29.03 -8.07 -17.00
C GLY A 600 -29.51 -7.75 -15.59
N ASN A 601 -28.70 -7.08 -14.76
CA ASN A 601 -29.07 -6.62 -13.41
C ASN A 601 -29.44 -7.74 -12.43
N SER A 602 -28.71 -8.85 -12.46
CA SER A 602 -28.92 -9.98 -11.55
C SER A 602 -27.95 -9.95 -10.36
N TYR A 603 -28.44 -10.18 -9.14
CA TYR A 603 -27.64 -9.95 -7.92
C TYR A 603 -27.83 -11.00 -6.81
N ALA A 604 -26.73 -11.33 -6.14
CA ALA A 604 -26.71 -12.16 -4.92
C ALA A 604 -26.59 -11.24 -3.69
N TYR A 605 -27.62 -11.19 -2.84
CA TYR A 605 -27.74 -10.19 -1.77
C TYR A 605 -27.38 -10.69 -0.37
N SER A 606 -27.22 -12.00 -0.17
CA SER A 606 -27.01 -12.58 1.17
C SER A 606 -25.79 -13.49 1.22
N ASP A 607 -25.16 -13.60 2.39
CA ASP A 607 -24.04 -14.52 2.58
C ASP A 607 -24.49 -15.97 2.37
N ARG A 608 -23.65 -16.73 1.65
CA ARG A 608 -23.94 -18.09 1.19
C ARG A 608 -25.11 -18.14 0.18
N SER A 609 -25.37 -17.06 -0.57
CA SER A 609 -26.27 -17.05 -1.73
C SER A 609 -25.51 -17.01 -3.04
N TRP A 610 -26.08 -17.56 -4.12
CA TRP A 610 -25.41 -17.57 -5.42
C TRP A 610 -26.35 -17.60 -6.62
N LEU A 611 -25.84 -17.15 -7.77
CA LEU A 611 -26.52 -17.22 -9.05
C LEU A 611 -25.58 -17.78 -10.11
N ALA A 612 -26.08 -18.69 -10.96
CA ALA A 612 -25.30 -19.26 -12.05
C ALA A 612 -26.13 -19.44 -13.33
N GLY A 613 -25.62 -18.94 -14.46
CA GLY A 613 -26.32 -19.03 -15.74
C GLY A 613 -27.64 -18.25 -15.75
N VAL A 614 -27.67 -17.08 -15.10
CA VAL A 614 -28.91 -16.30 -14.91
C VAL A 614 -28.93 -14.99 -15.68
N GLY A 615 -30.12 -14.41 -15.82
CA GLY A 615 -30.27 -13.11 -16.46
C GLY A 615 -31.55 -12.37 -16.08
N ALA A 616 -31.73 -11.22 -16.73
CA ALA A 616 -32.98 -10.44 -16.73
C ALA A 616 -33.54 -10.14 -15.33
N GLY A 617 -32.71 -9.59 -14.45
CA GLY A 617 -33.14 -9.06 -13.14
C GLY A 617 -33.31 -10.13 -12.06
N SER A 618 -32.64 -11.28 -12.19
CA SER A 618 -32.77 -12.38 -11.22
C SER A 618 -32.07 -12.05 -9.90
N LYS A 619 -32.63 -12.50 -8.77
CA LYS A 619 -32.12 -12.16 -7.43
C LYS A 619 -32.07 -13.35 -6.51
N ALA A 620 -30.94 -13.53 -5.82
CA ALA A 620 -30.83 -14.47 -4.72
C ALA A 620 -30.73 -13.71 -3.39
N TYR A 621 -31.63 -14.05 -2.47
CA TYR A 621 -31.73 -13.56 -1.11
C TYR A 621 -31.78 -14.76 -0.17
N GLY A 622 -31.35 -14.56 1.07
CA GLY A 622 -31.35 -15.60 2.07
C GLY A 622 -30.09 -16.47 2.02
N SER A 623 -29.65 -16.93 3.18
CA SER A 623 -28.49 -17.80 3.26
C SER A 623 -28.79 -19.16 2.66
N ARG A 624 -27.82 -19.77 1.98
CA ARG A 624 -27.96 -21.07 1.31
C ARG A 624 -29.02 -21.06 0.19
N SER A 625 -29.25 -19.91 -0.44
CA SER A 625 -30.22 -19.76 -1.53
C SER A 625 -29.55 -19.66 -2.89
N ALA A 626 -30.22 -20.15 -3.93
CA ALA A 626 -29.70 -20.20 -5.29
C ALA A 626 -30.77 -19.90 -6.36
N VAL A 627 -30.36 -19.18 -7.41
CA VAL A 627 -31.10 -19.09 -8.68
C VAL A 627 -30.21 -19.59 -9.81
N LEU A 628 -30.67 -20.62 -10.52
CA LEU A 628 -29.85 -21.40 -11.46
C LEU A 628 -30.53 -21.53 -12.81
N ASN A 629 -29.79 -21.31 -13.90
CA ASN A 629 -30.27 -21.44 -15.27
C ASN A 629 -31.64 -20.76 -15.48
N SER A 630 -31.79 -19.54 -14.96
CA SER A 630 -33.10 -18.89 -14.85
C SER A 630 -33.07 -17.41 -15.25
N LEU A 631 -34.22 -16.90 -15.66
CA LEU A 631 -34.44 -15.50 -16.02
C LEU A 631 -35.51 -14.88 -15.12
N GLU A 632 -35.42 -13.59 -14.81
CA GLU A 632 -36.47 -12.84 -14.10
C GLU A 632 -36.97 -13.52 -12.80
N SER A 633 -36.10 -14.24 -12.08
CA SER A 633 -36.50 -15.10 -10.96
C SER A 633 -35.90 -14.64 -9.64
N GLU A 634 -36.63 -14.82 -8.54
CA GLU A 634 -36.30 -14.23 -7.23
C GLU A 634 -36.57 -15.20 -6.08
N THR A 635 -35.58 -15.46 -5.22
CA THR A 635 -35.85 -16.06 -3.90
C THR A 635 -36.26 -14.97 -2.90
N SER A 636 -37.08 -15.26 -1.90
CA SER A 636 -37.57 -14.23 -0.98
C SER A 636 -36.55 -13.81 0.09
N ASN A 637 -36.59 -12.52 0.43
CA ASN A 637 -35.84 -11.95 1.56
C ASN A 637 -36.42 -12.44 2.90
N GLY A 638 -35.56 -12.63 3.90
CA GLY A 638 -35.93 -13.18 5.23
C GLY A 638 -35.96 -14.71 5.31
N ASN A 639 -35.95 -15.41 4.18
CA ASN A 639 -35.95 -16.87 4.11
C ASN A 639 -34.53 -17.44 3.86
N HIS A 640 -34.38 -18.77 3.84
CA HIS A 640 -33.12 -19.46 3.55
C HIS A 640 -33.36 -20.81 2.86
N THR A 641 -32.30 -21.44 2.33
CA THR A 641 -32.40 -22.77 1.67
C THR A 641 -33.44 -22.80 0.54
N GLN A 642 -33.42 -21.77 -0.31
CA GLN A 642 -34.35 -21.61 -1.43
C GLN A 642 -33.63 -21.91 -2.74
N THR A 643 -34.17 -22.77 -3.59
CA THR A 643 -33.59 -23.03 -4.92
C THR A 643 -34.62 -22.85 -6.01
N ILE A 644 -34.29 -22.00 -6.98
CA ILE A 644 -35.00 -21.89 -8.26
C ILE A 644 -34.10 -22.45 -9.36
N LEU A 645 -34.61 -23.38 -10.16
CA LEU A 645 -33.86 -24.01 -11.25
C LEU A 645 -34.65 -23.98 -12.56
N ASN A 646 -33.95 -23.78 -13.69
CA ASN A 646 -34.47 -23.93 -15.06
C ASN A 646 -35.81 -23.19 -15.25
N SER A 647 -35.85 -21.92 -14.83
CA SER A 647 -37.11 -21.19 -14.67
C SER A 647 -37.10 -19.82 -15.33
N ARG A 648 -38.30 -19.26 -15.53
CA ARG A 648 -38.46 -17.85 -15.86
C ARG A 648 -39.57 -17.24 -15.00
N GLY A 649 -39.35 -16.05 -14.44
CA GLY A 649 -40.39 -15.33 -13.71
C GLY A 649 -40.81 -15.98 -12.39
N VAL A 650 -40.02 -16.88 -11.80
CA VAL A 650 -40.44 -17.63 -10.60
C VAL A 650 -40.05 -16.89 -9.33
N LYS A 651 -40.96 -16.89 -8.35
CA LYS A 651 -40.66 -16.49 -6.97
C LYS A 651 -40.97 -17.61 -5.99
N THR A 652 -40.03 -17.90 -5.09
CA THR A 652 -40.25 -18.82 -3.96
C THR A 652 -40.32 -18.05 -2.65
N GLU A 653 -41.17 -18.50 -1.72
CA GLU A 653 -41.57 -17.79 -0.50
C GLU A 653 -41.38 -18.62 0.78
N GLY A 654 -40.74 -19.79 0.70
CA GLY A 654 -40.56 -20.68 1.86
C GLY A 654 -39.17 -21.29 1.98
N ASN A 655 -38.83 -21.77 3.18
CA ASN A 655 -37.57 -22.45 3.45
C ASN A 655 -37.60 -23.91 2.97
N TYR A 656 -36.45 -24.43 2.51
CA TYR A 656 -36.29 -25.81 2.01
C TYR A 656 -37.13 -26.11 0.76
N TYR A 657 -37.29 -25.09 -0.08
CA TYR A 657 -38.08 -25.17 -1.31
C TYR A 657 -37.15 -25.35 -2.51
N PHE A 658 -37.50 -26.32 -3.35
CA PHE A 658 -36.95 -26.46 -4.67
C PHE A 658 -38.09 -26.25 -5.68
N VAL A 659 -37.97 -25.20 -6.50
CA VAL A 659 -39.05 -24.79 -7.41
C VAL A 659 -38.59 -24.67 -8.85
N MET A 660 -39.50 -25.02 -9.75
CA MET A 660 -39.39 -24.81 -11.19
C MET A 660 -40.66 -24.16 -11.73
N GLY A 661 -40.55 -23.34 -12.76
CA GLY A 661 -41.71 -22.70 -13.36
C GLY A 661 -41.39 -21.76 -14.50
N TYR A 662 -42.46 -21.24 -15.11
CA TYR A 662 -42.36 -20.36 -16.26
C TYR A 662 -43.45 -19.28 -16.20
N GLY A 663 -43.03 -18.03 -16.29
CA GLY A 663 -43.87 -16.88 -16.50
C GLY A 663 -43.06 -15.70 -17.05
N THR A 664 -43.73 -14.75 -17.69
CA THR A 664 -43.09 -13.63 -18.40
C THR A 664 -43.40 -12.26 -17.79
N ASN A 665 -44.12 -12.23 -16.67
CA ASN A 665 -44.59 -11.00 -16.02
C ASN A 665 -43.74 -10.62 -14.80
N GLY A 666 -42.49 -11.09 -14.76
CA GLY A 666 -41.60 -10.93 -13.61
C GLY A 666 -41.78 -12.01 -12.53
N PRO A 667 -41.03 -11.90 -11.41
CA PRO A 667 -40.97 -12.92 -10.37
C PRO A 667 -42.25 -13.01 -9.54
N HIS A 668 -43.04 -14.06 -9.75
CA HIS A 668 -44.27 -14.33 -8.99
C HIS A 668 -44.35 -15.81 -8.59
N ARG A 669 -44.93 -16.07 -7.41
CA ARG A 669 -45.19 -17.43 -6.93
C ARG A 669 -46.17 -18.19 -7.81
N GLU A 670 -47.11 -17.47 -8.44
CA GLU A 670 -48.05 -18.06 -9.37
C GLU A 670 -47.39 -18.66 -10.62
N ASN A 671 -46.13 -18.32 -10.93
CA ASN A 671 -45.41 -18.89 -12.07
C ASN A 671 -44.81 -20.27 -11.76
N THR A 672 -44.80 -20.68 -10.49
CA THR A 672 -44.33 -22.01 -10.07
C THR A 672 -45.21 -23.09 -10.68
N SER A 673 -44.58 -24.08 -11.32
CA SER A 673 -45.25 -25.23 -11.95
C SER A 673 -44.94 -26.54 -11.23
N ILE A 674 -43.77 -26.63 -10.60
CA ILE A 674 -43.33 -27.74 -9.75
C ILE A 674 -42.75 -27.14 -8.47
N GLU A 675 -43.24 -27.60 -7.32
CA GLU A 675 -42.72 -27.26 -5.99
C GLU A 675 -42.45 -28.56 -5.22
N MET A 676 -41.22 -28.71 -4.75
CA MET A 676 -40.81 -29.82 -3.88
C MET A 676 -40.43 -29.27 -2.51
N ARG A 677 -41.04 -29.82 -1.46
CA ARG A 677 -40.81 -29.42 -0.07
C ARG A 677 -40.03 -30.50 0.66
N SER A 678 -38.78 -30.19 1.00
CA SER A 678 -37.88 -31.20 1.58
C SER A 678 -38.28 -31.62 3.00
N ILE A 679 -38.94 -30.73 3.76
CA ILE A 679 -39.40 -31.03 5.14
C ILE A 679 -40.54 -32.04 5.13
N SER A 680 -41.57 -31.82 4.29
CA SER A 680 -42.76 -32.66 4.29
C SER A 680 -42.70 -33.82 3.30
N GLY A 681 -41.78 -33.79 2.34
CA GLY A 681 -41.74 -34.75 1.23
C GLY A 681 -42.80 -34.48 0.14
N ASN A 682 -43.56 -33.39 0.24
CA ASN A 682 -44.61 -33.07 -0.72
C ASN A 682 -44.03 -32.61 -2.06
N ILE A 683 -44.63 -33.12 -3.14
CA ILE A 683 -44.37 -32.69 -4.52
C ILE A 683 -45.70 -32.19 -5.10
N ASN A 684 -45.75 -30.90 -5.40
CA ASN A 684 -46.91 -30.25 -6.01
C ASN A 684 -46.62 -29.95 -7.48
N THR A 685 -47.48 -30.41 -8.40
CA THR A 685 -47.34 -30.16 -9.84
C THR A 685 -48.63 -29.58 -10.41
N LYS A 686 -48.53 -28.55 -11.26
CA LYS A 686 -49.67 -28.06 -12.05
C LYS A 686 -50.00 -28.94 -13.26
N GLY A 687 -48.97 -29.59 -13.80
CA GLY A 687 -49.09 -30.50 -14.94
C GLY A 687 -49.46 -31.91 -14.51
N THR A 688 -49.37 -32.83 -15.47
CA THR A 688 -49.60 -34.27 -15.26
C THR A 688 -48.31 -34.97 -14.84
N VAL A 689 -48.45 -35.97 -13.97
CA VAL A 689 -47.42 -37.00 -13.75
C VAL A 689 -47.80 -38.22 -14.60
N SER A 690 -46.92 -38.61 -15.52
CA SER A 690 -47.18 -39.70 -16.47
C SER A 690 -46.12 -40.77 -16.34
N SER A 691 -46.54 -42.03 -16.32
CA SER A 691 -45.66 -43.20 -16.36
C SER A 691 -45.46 -43.67 -17.81
N GLY A 692 -44.28 -44.19 -18.14
CA GLY A 692 -43.86 -44.47 -19.53
C GLY A 692 -44.22 -45.85 -20.09
N GLN A 693 -45.02 -46.65 -19.37
CA GLN A 693 -45.41 -48.00 -19.82
C GLN A 693 -46.52 -47.99 -20.88
N ASN A 694 -46.58 -49.07 -21.68
CA ASN A 694 -47.62 -49.27 -22.71
C ASN A 694 -49.02 -49.47 -22.10
N PHE A 695 -49.14 -50.38 -21.13
CA PHE A 695 -50.32 -50.55 -20.29
C PHE A 695 -49.92 -50.39 -18.83
N GLY A 696 -50.73 -49.67 -18.07
CA GLY A 696 -50.46 -49.39 -16.67
C GLY A 696 -51.72 -49.27 -15.83
N ASP A 697 -51.48 -49.27 -14.54
CA ASP A 697 -52.51 -49.32 -13.51
C ASP A 697 -52.11 -48.53 -12.25
N TYR A 698 -53.12 -48.20 -11.46
CA TYR A 698 -53.00 -47.73 -10.09
C TYR A 698 -53.07 -48.94 -9.16
N ALA A 699 -52.02 -49.13 -8.37
CA ALA A 699 -51.85 -50.30 -7.53
C ALA A 699 -51.50 -49.94 -6.09
N GLU A 700 -51.70 -50.89 -5.20
CA GLU A 700 -51.31 -50.81 -3.80
C GLU A 700 -50.70 -52.13 -3.33
N TYR A 701 -49.79 -52.07 -2.37
CA TYR A 701 -49.22 -53.25 -1.73
C TYR A 701 -50.22 -53.92 -0.78
N PHE A 702 -50.47 -55.22 -1.01
CA PHE A 702 -51.25 -56.08 -0.11
C PHE A 702 -50.43 -57.29 0.35
N GLU A 703 -50.67 -57.70 1.59
CA GLU A 703 -49.99 -58.84 2.19
C GLU A 703 -50.72 -60.15 1.84
N SER A 704 -49.99 -61.15 1.37
CA SER A 704 -50.53 -62.46 1.02
C SER A 704 -50.84 -63.30 2.26
N GLN A 705 -51.94 -64.04 2.21
CA GLN A 705 -52.34 -64.93 3.31
C GLN A 705 -51.31 -66.05 3.54
N SER A 706 -50.61 -66.47 2.47
CA SER A 706 -49.58 -67.51 2.53
C SER A 706 -48.23 -67.02 3.04
N GLY A 707 -48.02 -65.71 3.18
CA GLY A 707 -46.70 -65.14 3.45
C GLY A 707 -45.69 -65.34 2.30
N GLN A 708 -46.17 -65.50 1.06
CA GLN A 708 -45.38 -65.83 -0.13
C GLN A 708 -45.88 -65.04 -1.33
N GLU A 709 -45.01 -64.80 -2.31
CA GLU A 709 -45.35 -64.06 -3.51
C GLU A 709 -46.44 -64.77 -4.31
N ILE A 710 -47.43 -64.00 -4.77
CA ILE A 710 -48.43 -64.43 -5.75
C ILE A 710 -47.95 -63.92 -7.11
N PRO A 711 -47.67 -64.78 -8.10
CA PRO A 711 -47.14 -64.31 -9.38
C PRO A 711 -48.05 -63.33 -10.15
N ASN A 712 -47.46 -62.50 -11.01
CA ASN A 712 -48.18 -61.55 -11.85
C ASN A 712 -49.34 -62.19 -12.65
N GLY A 713 -50.40 -61.42 -12.80
CA GLY A 713 -51.59 -61.72 -13.59
C GLY A 713 -52.63 -62.63 -12.93
N TYR A 714 -52.42 -63.05 -11.67
CA TYR A 714 -53.48 -63.73 -10.91
C TYR A 714 -54.50 -62.73 -10.38
N ILE A 715 -55.78 -63.07 -10.54
CA ILE A 715 -56.90 -62.35 -9.94
C ILE A 715 -56.99 -62.72 -8.45
N VAL A 716 -57.06 -61.72 -7.59
CA VAL A 716 -57.04 -61.90 -6.13
C VAL A 716 -58.31 -61.37 -5.46
N THR A 717 -58.59 -61.91 -4.28
CA THR A 717 -59.68 -61.50 -3.38
C THR A 717 -59.12 -61.31 -1.96
N LEU A 718 -59.91 -60.70 -1.08
CA LEU A 718 -59.57 -60.53 0.33
C LEU A 718 -60.03 -61.73 1.17
N ASP A 719 -59.18 -62.12 2.12
CA ASP A 719 -59.52 -62.93 3.29
C ASP A 719 -59.06 -62.15 4.53
N GLY A 720 -60.00 -61.43 5.14
CA GLY A 720 -59.69 -60.38 6.10
C GLY A 720 -58.86 -59.26 5.46
N ARG A 721 -57.66 -59.00 6.01
CA ARG A 721 -56.70 -58.00 5.48
C ARG A 721 -55.74 -58.55 4.42
N TYR A 722 -55.73 -59.87 4.22
CA TYR A 722 -54.75 -60.53 3.37
C TYR A 722 -55.34 -60.86 2.01
N ILE A 723 -54.48 -60.99 1.00
CA ILE A 723 -54.89 -61.43 -0.34
C ILE A 723 -54.61 -62.91 -0.57
N ARG A 724 -55.47 -63.53 -1.37
CA ARG A 724 -55.27 -64.86 -1.95
C ARG A 724 -55.84 -64.91 -3.36
N LYS A 725 -55.48 -65.94 -4.13
CA LYS A 725 -56.10 -66.20 -5.45
C LYS A 725 -57.62 -66.36 -5.29
N ALA A 726 -58.37 -65.67 -6.14
CA ALA A 726 -59.84 -65.66 -6.10
C ALA A 726 -60.43 -66.93 -6.76
N ASN A 727 -61.46 -67.52 -6.16
CA ASN A 727 -62.23 -68.64 -6.71
C ASN A 727 -63.54 -68.15 -7.37
N SER A 728 -64.24 -69.07 -8.04
CA SER A 728 -65.45 -68.78 -8.84
C SER A 728 -66.62 -68.13 -8.08
N ASN A 729 -66.63 -68.15 -6.75
CA ASN A 729 -67.67 -67.53 -5.93
C ASN A 729 -67.16 -66.31 -5.13
N ASP A 730 -65.88 -65.96 -5.27
CA ASP A 730 -65.28 -64.80 -4.60
C ASP A 730 -65.52 -63.53 -5.43
N ASN A 731 -65.57 -62.39 -4.75
CA ASN A 731 -65.52 -61.08 -5.37
C ASN A 731 -64.06 -60.65 -5.50
N PRO A 732 -63.52 -60.47 -6.72
CA PRO A 732 -62.14 -60.04 -6.90
C PRO A 732 -61.96 -58.57 -6.52
N ILE A 733 -60.79 -58.24 -5.99
CA ILE A 733 -60.42 -56.85 -5.62
C ILE A 733 -59.44 -56.22 -6.60
N GLY A 734 -58.79 -57.03 -7.43
CA GLY A 734 -57.74 -56.61 -8.34
C GLY A 734 -56.91 -57.79 -8.82
N ILE A 735 -55.78 -57.47 -9.44
CA ILE A 735 -54.92 -58.43 -10.13
C ILE A 735 -53.48 -58.14 -9.74
N ILE A 736 -52.66 -59.16 -9.47
CA ILE A 736 -51.24 -58.92 -9.21
C ILE A 736 -50.61 -58.26 -10.45
N SER A 737 -50.09 -57.04 -10.28
CA SER A 737 -49.58 -56.21 -11.37
C SER A 737 -48.06 -56.14 -11.35
N GLY A 738 -47.46 -56.29 -12.53
CA GLY A 738 -46.03 -56.03 -12.76
C GLY A 738 -45.76 -54.72 -13.50
N THR A 739 -46.78 -53.90 -13.78
CA THR A 739 -46.70 -52.73 -14.67
C THR A 739 -47.36 -51.47 -14.10
N ALA A 740 -47.57 -51.44 -12.78
CA ALA A 740 -48.20 -50.32 -12.10
C ALA A 740 -47.42 -49.00 -12.30
N GLY A 741 -48.14 -47.92 -12.63
CA GLY A 741 -47.56 -46.58 -12.82
C GLY A 741 -47.51 -45.78 -11.54
N VAL A 742 -48.44 -46.07 -10.63
CA VAL A 742 -48.49 -45.54 -9.28
C VAL A 742 -48.68 -46.71 -8.34
N ILE A 743 -47.78 -46.84 -7.37
CA ILE A 743 -47.82 -47.89 -6.34
C ILE A 743 -47.92 -47.20 -4.98
N LEU A 744 -48.97 -47.51 -4.24
CA LEU A 744 -49.20 -47.01 -2.89
C LEU A 744 -48.75 -48.02 -1.84
N GLY A 745 -48.37 -47.51 -0.66
CA GLY A 745 -48.21 -48.31 0.53
C GLY A 745 -46.92 -49.13 0.65
N ASP A 746 -45.83 -48.81 -0.05
CA ASP A 746 -44.56 -49.55 0.05
C ASP A 746 -43.84 -49.38 1.41
N GLN A 747 -44.04 -48.23 2.08
CA GLN A 747 -43.31 -47.87 3.31
C GLN A 747 -41.79 -47.81 3.07
N MET A 748 -41.39 -47.02 2.06
CA MET A 748 -40.04 -46.99 1.49
C MET A 748 -38.93 -46.54 2.47
N PHE A 749 -39.23 -45.58 3.36
CA PHE A 749 -38.18 -44.89 4.12
C PHE A 749 -38.05 -45.36 5.57
N HIS A 750 -39.13 -45.89 6.14
CA HIS A 750 -39.16 -46.35 7.52
C HIS A 750 -40.36 -47.25 7.75
N HIS A 751 -40.32 -47.99 8.86
CA HIS A 751 -41.45 -48.79 9.30
C HIS A 751 -42.71 -47.93 9.51
N LYS A 752 -43.88 -48.49 9.18
CA LYS A 752 -45.18 -47.78 9.23
C LYS A 752 -45.55 -47.21 10.60
N ASP A 753 -44.98 -47.76 11.68
CA ASP A 753 -45.32 -47.41 13.07
C ASP A 753 -44.28 -46.47 13.71
N LYS A 754 -43.32 -45.94 12.93
CA LYS A 754 -42.27 -45.04 13.42
C LYS A 754 -42.82 -43.72 14.00
N PHE A 755 -43.91 -43.22 13.44
CA PHE A 755 -44.55 -41.97 13.85
C PHE A 755 -45.97 -42.22 14.36
N LEU A 756 -46.43 -41.38 15.28
CA LEU A 756 -47.80 -41.41 15.77
C LEU A 756 -48.77 -41.06 14.65
N LYS A 757 -49.91 -41.73 14.66
CA LYS A 757 -51.00 -41.54 13.71
C LYS A 757 -52.29 -41.25 14.45
N ASP A 758 -53.20 -40.52 13.82
CA ASP A 758 -54.57 -40.36 14.31
C ASP A 758 -55.40 -41.64 14.04
N GLU A 759 -56.68 -41.62 14.45
CA GLU A 759 -57.60 -42.75 14.25
C GLU A 759 -57.88 -43.09 12.77
N PHE A 760 -57.52 -42.21 11.83
CA PHE A 760 -57.67 -42.41 10.39
C PHE A 760 -56.35 -42.78 9.68
N GLY A 761 -55.24 -42.89 10.44
CA GLY A 761 -53.93 -43.25 9.92
C GLY A 761 -53.11 -42.08 9.37
N VAL A 762 -53.55 -40.83 9.55
CA VAL A 762 -52.79 -39.63 9.20
C VAL A 762 -51.67 -39.45 10.21
N THR A 763 -50.45 -39.20 9.73
CA THR A 763 -49.32 -38.95 10.62
C THR A 763 -49.53 -37.63 11.36
N GLN A 764 -49.48 -37.68 12.69
CA GLN A 764 -49.61 -36.49 13.52
C GLN A 764 -48.31 -35.67 13.46
N THR A 765 -48.47 -34.36 13.37
CA THR A 765 -47.36 -33.40 13.30
C THR A 765 -47.41 -32.42 14.47
N GLU A 766 -46.25 -31.87 14.82
CA GLU A 766 -46.13 -30.77 15.77
C GLU A 766 -45.20 -29.69 15.23
N TRP A 767 -45.41 -28.45 15.68
CA TRP A 767 -44.47 -27.36 15.43
C TRP A 767 -43.29 -27.48 16.41
N ALA A 768 -42.10 -27.65 15.85
CA ALA A 768 -40.86 -27.69 16.61
C ALA A 768 -39.99 -26.48 16.26
N THR A 769 -39.51 -25.77 17.29
CA THR A 769 -38.44 -24.78 17.11
C THR A 769 -37.11 -25.50 16.94
N LYS A 770 -36.46 -25.29 15.79
CA LYS A 770 -35.10 -25.78 15.52
C LYS A 770 -34.13 -24.62 15.63
N GLU A 771 -33.17 -24.76 16.54
CA GLU A 771 -32.13 -23.77 16.77
C GLU A 771 -30.78 -24.28 16.25
N TRP A 772 -29.97 -23.39 15.68
CA TRP A 772 -28.59 -23.68 15.30
C TRP A 772 -27.70 -22.46 15.50
N GLN A 773 -26.39 -22.69 15.60
CA GLN A 773 -25.39 -21.63 15.65
C GLN A 773 -24.56 -21.60 14.37
N ASP A 774 -24.17 -20.41 13.92
CA ASP A 774 -23.18 -20.27 12.86
C ASP A 774 -21.73 -20.41 13.38
N ASP A 775 -20.77 -20.38 12.45
CA ASP A 775 -19.33 -20.46 12.75
C ASP A 775 -18.82 -19.27 13.61
N GLU A 776 -19.65 -18.24 13.82
CA GLU A 776 -19.36 -17.04 14.61
C GLU A 776 -20.06 -17.07 15.99
N GLY A 777 -20.85 -18.12 16.28
CA GLY A 777 -21.57 -18.32 17.54
C GLY A 777 -22.94 -17.66 17.62
N ASN A 778 -23.47 -17.11 16.53
CA ASN A 778 -24.81 -16.50 16.50
C ASN A 778 -25.89 -17.58 16.45
N THR A 779 -26.86 -17.54 17.37
CA THR A 779 -28.00 -18.46 17.38
C THR A 779 -29.10 -17.98 16.44
N TYR A 780 -29.61 -18.91 15.64
CA TYR A 780 -30.78 -18.75 14.78
C TYR A 780 -31.83 -19.79 15.17
N SER A 781 -33.11 -19.45 14.99
CA SER A 781 -34.20 -20.38 15.21
C SER A 781 -35.23 -20.31 14.07
N GLU A 782 -35.83 -21.45 13.75
CA GLU A 782 -36.97 -21.54 12.85
C GLU A 782 -38.03 -22.50 13.41
N GLU A 783 -39.31 -22.21 13.19
CA GLU A 783 -40.39 -23.14 13.50
C GLU A 783 -40.66 -24.02 12.27
N VAL A 784 -40.62 -25.34 12.46
CA VAL A 784 -40.88 -26.33 11.41
C VAL A 784 -41.90 -27.35 11.90
N GLU A 785 -42.81 -27.72 11.01
CA GLU A 785 -43.76 -28.80 11.24
C GLU A 785 -43.06 -30.15 11.00
N VAL A 786 -43.04 -31.02 12.00
CA VAL A 786 -42.37 -32.33 11.95
C VAL A 786 -43.29 -33.46 12.44
N PRO A 787 -43.12 -34.70 11.96
CA PRO A 787 -43.84 -35.86 12.48
C PRO A 787 -43.53 -36.15 13.95
N ILE A 788 -44.55 -36.50 14.74
CA ILE A 788 -44.39 -36.87 16.15
C ILE A 788 -43.89 -38.33 16.26
N PRO A 789 -42.71 -38.61 16.84
CA PRO A 789 -42.22 -39.98 17.02
C PRO A 789 -43.14 -40.84 17.88
N ASN A 790 -43.32 -42.10 17.51
CA ASN A 790 -44.04 -43.05 18.35
C ASN A 790 -43.11 -43.55 19.49
N PRO A 791 -43.42 -43.26 20.77
CA PRO A 791 -42.54 -43.64 21.89
C PRO A 791 -42.41 -45.15 22.07
N ASP A 792 -43.39 -45.93 21.58
CA ASP A 792 -43.38 -47.40 21.67
C ASP A 792 -42.64 -48.06 20.50
N PHE A 793 -42.20 -47.27 19.51
CA PHE A 793 -41.48 -47.80 18.36
C PHE A 793 -39.99 -48.00 18.68
N ILE A 794 -39.50 -49.21 18.44
CA ILE A 794 -38.09 -49.57 18.57
C ILE A 794 -37.50 -49.68 17.16
N GLU A 795 -36.51 -48.84 16.85
CA GLU A 795 -35.83 -48.84 15.55
C GLU A 795 -35.10 -50.18 15.32
N ASN A 796 -35.26 -50.74 14.12
CA ASN A 796 -34.57 -51.96 13.70
C ASN A 796 -33.59 -51.60 12.58
N GLU A 797 -32.29 -51.83 12.80
CA GLU A 797 -31.23 -51.55 11.82
C GLU A 797 -31.34 -52.40 10.53
N GLY A 798 -32.15 -53.48 10.54
CA GLY A 798 -32.43 -54.33 9.38
C GLY A 798 -33.82 -54.15 8.77
N TYR A 799 -34.43 -52.96 8.83
CA TYR A 799 -35.74 -52.72 8.22
C TYR A 799 -35.71 -52.96 6.70
N GLU A 800 -36.60 -53.85 6.23
CA GLU A 800 -36.87 -54.07 4.82
C GLU A 800 -38.23 -53.46 4.43
N ASP A 801 -38.18 -52.57 3.44
CA ASP A 801 -39.30 -52.00 2.71
C ASP A 801 -40.15 -53.10 2.05
N ARG A 802 -41.47 -52.86 1.90
CA ARG A 802 -42.41 -53.92 1.49
C ARG A 802 -42.08 -54.49 0.12
N SER A 803 -41.55 -53.67 -0.79
CA SER A 803 -41.08 -54.07 -2.12
C SER A 803 -40.02 -55.19 -2.13
N LYS A 804 -39.31 -55.41 -1.01
CA LYS A 804 -38.30 -56.46 -0.88
C LYS A 804 -38.81 -57.72 -0.16
N ARG A 805 -40.04 -57.68 0.36
CA ARG A 805 -40.61 -58.72 1.21
C ARG A 805 -41.61 -59.56 0.41
N PRO A 806 -41.39 -60.89 0.25
CA PRO A 806 -42.16 -61.72 -0.68
C PRO A 806 -43.65 -61.83 -0.34
N GLU A 807 -44.03 -61.62 0.92
CA GLU A 807 -45.43 -61.60 1.33
C GLU A 807 -46.19 -60.37 0.83
N TRP A 808 -45.52 -59.27 0.48
CA TRP A 808 -46.15 -58.04 -0.02
C TRP A 808 -46.19 -58.01 -1.54
N ASN A 809 -47.39 -57.89 -2.09
CA ASN A 809 -47.66 -58.03 -3.52
C ASN A 809 -48.35 -56.76 -4.04
N VAL A 810 -47.93 -56.29 -5.20
CA VAL A 810 -48.54 -55.14 -5.88
C VAL A 810 -49.83 -55.59 -6.55
N VAL A 811 -50.98 -55.12 -6.04
CA VAL A 811 -52.29 -55.43 -6.61
C VAL A 811 -52.77 -54.23 -7.41
N GLY A 812 -52.90 -54.40 -8.73
CA GLY A 812 -53.52 -53.42 -9.61
C GLY A 812 -55.02 -53.38 -9.38
N LEU A 813 -55.49 -52.22 -8.92
CA LEU A 813 -56.87 -51.99 -8.50
C LEU A 813 -57.69 -51.33 -9.61
N MET A 814 -57.03 -50.61 -10.51
CA MET A 814 -57.68 -49.88 -11.60
C MET A 814 -56.68 -49.66 -12.74
N GLY A 815 -57.07 -49.99 -13.97
CA GLY A 815 -56.23 -49.78 -15.15
C GLY A 815 -56.29 -50.92 -16.14
N GLN A 816 -55.29 -50.97 -17.04
CA GLN A 816 -55.16 -52.01 -18.05
C GLN A 816 -54.07 -52.99 -17.58
N ILE A 817 -54.48 -54.18 -17.14
CA ILE A 817 -53.59 -55.10 -16.42
C ILE A 817 -53.48 -56.42 -17.17
N PHE A 818 -52.24 -56.91 -17.32
CA PHE A 818 -51.96 -58.24 -17.85
C PHE A 818 -52.45 -59.33 -16.89
N THR A 819 -53.31 -60.21 -17.38
CA THR A 819 -54.09 -61.15 -16.58
C THR A 819 -54.01 -62.54 -17.18
N ARG A 820 -53.85 -63.55 -16.31
CA ARG A 820 -53.90 -64.96 -16.68
C ARG A 820 -55.34 -65.36 -16.98
N VAL A 821 -55.60 -65.92 -18.16
CA VAL A 821 -56.92 -66.37 -18.60
C VAL A 821 -56.88 -67.81 -19.09
N ASP A 822 -58.01 -68.51 -19.06
CA ASP A 822 -58.11 -69.85 -19.62
C ASP A 822 -58.48 -69.83 -21.11
N SER A 823 -58.59 -71.01 -21.72
CA SER A 823 -58.91 -71.17 -23.15
C SER A 823 -60.32 -70.73 -23.55
N THR A 824 -61.19 -70.38 -22.60
CA THR A 824 -62.58 -69.96 -22.89
C THR A 824 -62.71 -68.48 -23.23
N VAL A 825 -61.66 -67.69 -22.96
CA VAL A 825 -61.71 -66.23 -22.99
C VAL A 825 -61.37 -65.68 -24.37
N SER A 826 -62.18 -64.77 -24.89
CA SER A 826 -61.94 -64.01 -26.12
C SER A 826 -62.02 -62.50 -25.88
N VAL A 827 -61.53 -61.71 -26.85
CA VAL A 827 -61.65 -60.24 -26.82
C VAL A 827 -63.12 -59.84 -26.69
N ASN A 828 -63.40 -58.82 -25.85
CA ASN A 828 -64.71 -58.34 -25.42
C ASN A 828 -65.48 -59.21 -24.42
N ASP A 829 -64.98 -60.39 -24.04
CA ASP A 829 -65.60 -61.14 -22.96
C ASP A 829 -65.37 -60.45 -21.60
N TYR A 830 -66.26 -60.74 -20.65
CA TYR A 830 -66.04 -60.49 -19.24
C TYR A 830 -65.52 -61.77 -18.57
N ILE A 831 -64.61 -61.60 -17.62
CA ILE A 831 -63.99 -62.71 -16.91
C ILE A 831 -64.38 -62.76 -15.43
N LYS A 832 -64.58 -63.97 -14.94
CA LYS A 832 -64.74 -64.30 -13.53
C LYS A 832 -63.52 -65.10 -13.05
N PRO A 833 -63.00 -64.89 -11.83
CA PRO A 833 -61.86 -65.66 -11.36
C PRO A 833 -62.22 -67.13 -11.11
N ASN A 834 -61.34 -68.05 -11.47
CA ASN A 834 -61.36 -69.45 -11.07
C ASN A 834 -59.93 -69.87 -10.68
N LYS A 835 -59.68 -70.09 -9.39
CA LYS A 835 -58.34 -70.29 -8.83
C LYS A 835 -57.33 -69.20 -9.25
N GLY A 836 -57.83 -67.98 -9.39
CA GLY A 836 -57.11 -66.77 -9.80
C GLY A 836 -56.89 -66.62 -11.31
N ILE A 837 -57.36 -67.55 -12.14
CA ILE A 837 -57.32 -67.44 -13.61
C ILE A 837 -58.67 -66.92 -14.09
N GLY A 838 -58.68 -65.98 -15.04
CA GLY A 838 -59.91 -65.48 -15.65
C GLY A 838 -60.57 -66.52 -16.56
N THR A 839 -61.82 -66.86 -16.26
CA THR A 839 -62.70 -67.71 -17.09
C THR A 839 -63.84 -66.86 -17.63
N LYS A 840 -64.31 -67.13 -18.86
CA LYS A 840 -65.41 -66.39 -19.49
C LYS A 840 -66.71 -66.49 -18.68
N ASP A 841 -67.28 -65.34 -18.33
CA ASP A 841 -68.65 -65.20 -17.82
C ASP A 841 -69.20 -63.82 -18.21
N ASN A 842 -69.93 -63.74 -19.31
CA ASN A 842 -70.47 -62.48 -19.82
C ASN A 842 -71.70 -61.98 -19.03
N ASN A 843 -72.26 -62.79 -18.12
CA ASN A 843 -73.42 -62.42 -17.32
C ASN A 843 -73.01 -61.90 -15.95
N ASN A 844 -72.01 -62.52 -15.31
CA ASN A 844 -71.56 -62.19 -13.95
C ASN A 844 -70.05 -61.94 -13.81
N GLY A 845 -69.33 -61.77 -14.93
CA GLY A 845 -67.90 -61.46 -14.92
C GLY A 845 -67.60 -60.04 -14.46
N PHE A 846 -66.41 -59.84 -13.90
CA PHE A 846 -66.02 -58.60 -13.23
C PHE A 846 -65.20 -57.66 -14.11
N TYR A 847 -64.26 -58.21 -14.89
CA TYR A 847 -63.32 -57.41 -15.68
C TYR A 847 -63.50 -57.69 -17.17
N ARG A 848 -63.38 -56.64 -17.98
CA ARG A 848 -63.55 -56.73 -19.44
C ARG A 848 -62.21 -57.00 -20.12
N VAL A 849 -62.18 -57.96 -21.03
CA VAL A 849 -61.00 -58.29 -21.84
C VAL A 849 -60.87 -57.33 -23.02
N LEU A 850 -59.70 -56.69 -23.14
CA LEU A 850 -59.38 -55.73 -24.20
C LEU A 850 -58.57 -56.39 -25.32
N GLU A 851 -57.57 -57.20 -24.97
CA GLU A 851 -56.64 -57.81 -25.92
C GLU A 851 -56.16 -59.17 -25.38
N ILE A 852 -55.91 -60.14 -26.27
CA ILE A 852 -55.19 -61.37 -25.93
C ILE A 852 -53.75 -61.22 -26.43
N THR A 853 -52.81 -61.06 -25.51
CA THR A 853 -51.39 -60.83 -25.84
C THR A 853 -50.57 -62.12 -25.89
N MET A 854 -51.05 -63.18 -25.25
CA MET A 854 -50.54 -64.55 -25.40
C MET A 854 -51.72 -65.51 -25.44
N PRO A 855 -51.96 -66.24 -26.55
CA PRO A 855 -52.97 -67.28 -26.61
C PRO A 855 -52.77 -68.34 -25.51
N TYR A 856 -53.82 -69.08 -25.18
CA TYR A 856 -53.72 -70.16 -24.21
C TYR A 856 -52.73 -71.24 -24.67
N GLU A 857 -51.74 -71.53 -23.83
CA GLU A 857 -50.78 -72.61 -24.03
C GLU A 857 -50.97 -73.68 -22.95
N SER A 858 -51.21 -74.93 -23.34
CA SER A 858 -51.45 -76.04 -22.40
C SER A 858 -50.26 -76.31 -21.48
N GLU A 859 -49.03 -76.07 -21.94
CA GLU A 859 -47.80 -76.24 -21.16
C GLU A 859 -47.68 -75.24 -20.01
N LYS A 860 -48.15 -73.99 -20.21
CA LYS A 860 -48.16 -72.94 -19.18
C LYS A 860 -49.41 -73.02 -18.30
N GLY A 861 -50.50 -73.59 -18.83
CA GLY A 861 -51.78 -73.71 -18.15
C GLY A 861 -52.63 -72.43 -18.14
N TYR A 862 -52.22 -71.38 -18.87
CA TYR A 862 -52.93 -70.11 -19.02
C TYR A 862 -52.52 -69.41 -20.33
N GLY A 863 -53.39 -68.53 -20.83
CA GLY A 863 -53.07 -67.45 -21.76
C GLY A 863 -52.93 -66.12 -21.01
N VAL A 864 -52.43 -65.07 -21.67
CA VAL A 864 -52.35 -63.71 -21.10
C VAL A 864 -53.24 -62.76 -21.90
N ALA A 865 -54.08 -62.03 -21.18
CA ALA A 865 -54.94 -61.00 -21.71
C ALA A 865 -54.69 -59.66 -21.03
N VAL A 866 -54.85 -58.56 -21.74
CA VAL A 866 -54.97 -57.23 -21.12
C VAL A 866 -56.43 -57.02 -20.78
N VAL A 867 -56.71 -56.76 -19.50
CA VAL A 867 -58.06 -56.57 -19.00
C VAL A 867 -58.21 -55.19 -18.36
N LEU A 868 -59.40 -54.62 -18.50
CA LEU A 868 -59.76 -53.36 -17.88
C LEU A 868 -60.35 -53.63 -16.49
N VAL A 869 -59.59 -53.29 -15.45
CA VAL A 869 -60.02 -53.29 -14.06
C VAL A 869 -60.53 -51.89 -13.71
N LYS A 870 -61.70 -51.82 -13.07
CA LYS A 870 -62.40 -50.57 -12.73
C LYS A 870 -63.00 -50.64 -11.33
#